data_AF-A0A2T3ALV8-F1
#
_entry.id   AF-A0A2T3ALV8-F1
#
_cell.length_a   1.000
_cell.length_b   1.000
_cell.length_c   1.000
_cell.angle_alpha   90.00
_cell.angle_beta   90.00
_cell.angle_gamma   90.00
#
_symmetry.space_group_name_H-M   'P 1'
#
loop_
_entity.id
_entity.type
_entity.pdbx_description
1 polymer ?
#
loop_
_entity_poly.entity_id
_entity_poly.type
_entity_poly.pdbx_seq_one_letter_code
_entity_poly.pdbx_strand_id
1 'polypeptide(L)'
;MTLDHSVFRGASFKVVDPNTEDQHISMISNMPAVNKIWPIRRYHIPNLARMDKLSNPSGAINIVSENGTWGIGDEFPPHVMTQVDQLHALGCSGEGIRIGIVDTGVDWKHPALGGCFGEGCLVAYGFDLVGDEWDGLNIPKPDGNPYDDCNGHGTHVSGMIAAQTNPMNFTGVAPGVQLGMYKVFSCASTGTTDDVLISAFGRAFDDGSDIITASIGSLVGWRESPWGKVVSRIVKEGVPCTLAAGNDGFEGLFTPSDAADGDGVTAVGSFDNIVTPYLLPKGTYAFSSRAEKGSQTAEFSWLPGLPTISNATMPLRAVSNNDSVHGDACSSLPIGMDDLSGSIVLVRLGGCSPSRKAKNLEDAGAHAILFFADTFDNFDTIDLTYSAISINMTATITPAQGARFLELLDQGAQVQITFVDPHHADFALIQIPNNLTGGFASTYTSWGPTWELDFYPTVAAPGGNILSTFLLNQGGYAVFSGTSMATPFVAGVYALVMQARGEKRMPQELRSLLSSTSKANFWNDGTGSIQTLGSTAQQGAGLVQAHHAAFVKTIVGCAGVSFNDTDNLPPNVTFAFQNTANKTVACNISHVPAIGMYALSSVGGAPETMPKRMFAAAAEVGLSSDSVELEAGERATISISLMPPSEDMIYHALLPVYGGYVVINCSNNEDLSVPYLGVAGSMNRAVVLDPYVGFIPGVESSTVLSAANQTYTVPYPTINETIDLVSYYGYPWATVNLNLGTRMLRADVVPVMANYTGTTSVVNGRMIAGSVWGYPQDYIGRGSVDIVFTGLLDGGRVVPEGKYALSIRALSIFGDPETSLDWQGMTTNPFYLRYDKT
;
A
#
# COMPACT_ATOMS: atom_id res chain seq x y z
N MET A 1 3.83 25.32 12.77
CA MET A 1 2.48 25.05 13.29
C MET A 1 2.54 24.91 14.81
N THR A 2 1.51 25.34 15.56
CA THR A 2 1.40 25.00 16.99
C THR A 2 0.55 23.73 17.10
N LEU A 3 1.06 22.73 17.83
CA LEU A 3 0.39 21.44 18.03
C LEU A 3 -0.01 21.36 19.49
N ASP A 4 -1.24 21.77 19.83
CA ASP A 4 -1.75 21.77 21.20
C ASP A 4 -2.99 20.87 21.30
N HIS A 5 -2.73 19.57 21.38
CA HIS A 5 -3.72 18.53 21.50
C HIS A 5 -3.61 17.84 22.85
N SER A 6 -4.70 17.24 23.32
CA SER A 6 -4.72 16.52 24.60
C SER A 6 -3.70 15.36 24.65
N VAL A 7 -3.44 14.71 23.51
CA VAL A 7 -2.51 13.58 23.35
C VAL A 7 -1.08 13.98 22.95
N PHE A 8 -0.89 15.23 22.52
CA PHE A 8 0.41 15.73 22.06
C PHE A 8 0.52 17.25 22.16
N ARG A 9 1.61 17.73 22.77
CA ARG A 9 1.98 19.14 22.80
C ARG A 9 3.34 19.35 22.15
N GLY A 10 3.39 20.24 21.17
CA GLY A 10 4.61 20.56 20.43
C GLY A 10 4.43 21.76 19.49
N ALA A 11 5.46 22.01 18.70
CA ALA A 11 5.41 23.00 17.63
C ALA A 11 6.31 22.57 16.49
N SER A 12 5.88 22.84 15.26
CA SER A 12 6.72 22.81 14.07
C SER A 12 7.13 24.23 13.70
N PHE A 13 8.37 24.41 13.28
CA PHE A 13 8.92 25.71 12.93
C PHE A 13 9.95 25.55 11.82
N LYS A 14 10.08 26.59 11.00
CA LYS A 14 11.18 26.74 10.05
C LYS A 14 12.16 27.75 10.63
N VAL A 15 13.44 27.41 10.69
CA VAL A 15 14.47 28.39 11.05
C VAL A 15 14.75 29.28 9.82
N VAL A 16 14.54 30.59 9.97
CA VAL A 16 14.57 31.54 8.84
C VAL A 16 15.98 31.99 8.47
N ASP A 17 16.90 32.03 9.44
CA ASP A 17 18.32 32.27 9.20
C ASP A 17 19.09 30.96 9.40
N PRO A 18 19.45 30.28 8.31
CA PRO A 18 20.13 29.00 8.42
C PRO A 18 21.54 29.13 9.00
N ASN A 19 22.17 30.32 8.95
CA ASN A 19 23.49 30.58 9.58
C ASN A 19 23.46 30.52 11.11
N THR A 20 22.28 30.62 11.71
CA THR A 20 22.06 30.51 13.15
C THR A 20 21.19 29.31 13.51
N GLU A 21 20.85 28.44 12.54
CA GLU A 21 19.96 27.30 12.73
C GLU A 21 20.44 26.37 13.84
N ASP A 22 21.70 25.95 13.83
CA ASP A 22 22.20 25.04 14.88
C ASP A 22 22.28 25.68 16.24
N GLN A 23 22.54 26.99 16.31
CA GLN A 23 22.49 27.72 17.57
C GLN A 23 21.06 27.75 18.09
N HIS A 24 20.09 28.02 17.22
CA HIS A 24 18.67 28.03 17.59
C HIS A 24 18.16 26.63 17.94
N ILE A 25 18.45 25.60 17.14
CA ILE A 25 18.08 24.21 17.41
C ILE A 25 18.73 23.74 18.71
N SER A 26 20.02 24.03 18.94
CA SER A 26 20.70 23.70 20.21
C SER A 26 20.11 24.46 21.40
N MET A 27 19.76 25.73 21.23
CA MET A 27 19.09 26.50 22.27
C MET A 27 17.72 25.92 22.59
N ILE A 28 16.94 25.52 21.57
CA ILE A 28 15.61 24.93 21.71
C ILE A 28 15.71 23.53 22.33
N SER A 29 16.62 22.68 21.88
CA SER A 29 16.79 21.30 22.39
C SER A 29 17.23 21.27 23.84
N ASN A 30 17.98 22.28 24.30
CA ASN A 30 18.39 22.42 25.69
C ASN A 30 17.34 23.10 26.59
N MET A 31 16.18 23.52 26.04
CA MET A 31 15.10 24.05 26.88
C MET A 31 14.51 22.91 27.72
N PRO A 32 14.33 23.10 29.05
CA PRO A 32 13.79 22.04 29.91
C PRO A 32 12.40 21.51 29.52
N ALA A 33 11.63 22.30 28.76
CA ALA A 33 10.31 21.92 28.26
C ALA A 33 10.36 21.07 26.97
N VAL A 34 11.51 20.99 26.30
CA VAL A 34 11.67 20.26 25.04
C VAL A 34 12.18 18.86 25.35
N ASN A 35 11.34 17.86 25.08
CA ASN A 35 11.69 16.46 25.31
C ASN A 35 12.49 15.88 24.14
N LYS A 36 12.10 16.17 22.90
CA LYS A 36 12.76 15.69 21.68
C LYS A 36 12.42 16.59 20.49
N ILE A 37 13.33 16.68 19.53
CA ILE A 37 13.17 17.36 18.25
C ILE A 37 13.31 16.31 17.14
N TRP A 38 12.52 16.45 16.08
CA TRP A 38 12.61 15.63 14.87
C TRP A 38 12.64 16.53 13.64
N PRO A 39 13.36 16.14 12.57
CA PRO A 39 13.16 16.74 11.26
C PRO A 39 11.76 16.41 10.74
N ILE A 40 11.11 17.38 10.09
CA ILE A 40 9.82 17.17 9.43
C ILE A 40 10.02 16.27 8.22
N ARG A 41 9.17 15.24 8.09
CA ARG A 41 9.20 14.29 6.98
C ARG A 41 8.06 14.53 6.03
N ARG A 42 8.29 14.25 4.74
CA ARG A 42 7.25 14.27 3.72
C ARG A 42 6.70 12.87 3.47
N TYR A 43 5.40 12.80 3.25
CA TYR A 43 4.64 11.62 2.88
C TYR A 43 3.91 11.95 1.59
N HIS A 44 3.65 10.94 0.76
CA HIS A 44 2.93 11.13 -0.49
C HIS A 44 1.59 10.40 -0.44
N ILE A 45 0.63 10.90 -1.22
CA ILE A 45 -0.58 10.13 -1.52
C ILE A 45 -0.12 8.78 -2.08
N PRO A 46 -0.68 7.65 -1.59
CA PRO A 46 -0.30 6.33 -2.07
C PRO A 46 -0.41 6.23 -3.59
N ASN A 47 0.59 5.66 -4.24
CA ASN A 47 0.48 5.32 -5.66
C ASN A 47 -0.42 4.10 -5.80
N LEU A 48 -1.66 4.29 -6.25
CA LEU A 48 -2.65 3.23 -6.38
C LEU A 48 -2.84 2.82 -7.84
N ALA A 49 -3.07 1.51 -8.04
CA ALA A 49 -3.54 1.02 -9.32
C ALA A 49 -5.02 1.39 -9.50
N ARG A 50 -5.28 2.38 -10.36
CA ARG A 50 -6.61 2.67 -10.90
C ARG A 50 -6.90 1.75 -12.07
N MET A 51 -7.86 0.84 -11.89
CA MET A 51 -8.22 -0.16 -12.90
C MET A 51 -9.04 0.45 -14.05
N ASP A 52 -9.75 1.55 -13.80
CA ASP A 52 -10.59 2.27 -14.74
C ASP A 52 -10.03 3.67 -15.06
N LYS A 53 -9.16 3.81 -16.07
CA LYS A 53 -8.52 5.12 -16.38
C LYS A 53 -9.46 6.15 -17.05
N LEU A 54 -10.75 5.87 -17.17
CA LEU A 54 -11.70 6.65 -17.95
C LEU A 54 -12.87 7.10 -17.09
N SER A 55 -13.33 8.33 -17.32
CA SER A 55 -14.39 8.95 -16.53
C SER A 55 -15.27 9.84 -17.41
N ASN A 56 -16.60 9.75 -17.22
CA ASN A 56 -17.56 10.73 -17.71
C ASN A 56 -18.38 11.31 -16.55
N PRO A 57 -18.16 12.58 -16.17
CA PRO A 57 -18.86 13.22 -15.05
C PRO A 57 -20.36 13.45 -15.28
N SER A 58 -20.82 13.38 -16.53
CA SER A 58 -22.19 13.68 -16.95
C SER A 58 -22.96 12.44 -17.43
N GLY A 59 -22.32 11.28 -17.50
CA GLY A 59 -22.91 10.05 -18.01
C GLY A 59 -23.76 9.33 -16.96
N ALA A 60 -24.85 8.71 -17.41
CA ALA A 60 -25.58 7.78 -16.56
C ALA A 60 -24.79 6.47 -16.46
N ILE A 61 -24.56 5.97 -15.25
CA ILE A 61 -24.01 4.62 -15.07
C ILE A 61 -25.18 3.65 -15.04
N ASN A 62 -25.24 2.74 -16.01
CA ASN A 62 -26.24 1.69 -16.07
C ASN A 62 -25.59 0.37 -15.64
N ILE A 63 -26.18 -0.35 -14.69
CA ILE A 63 -25.70 -1.70 -14.35
C ILE A 63 -26.04 -2.63 -15.53
N VAL A 64 -25.02 -3.15 -16.22
CA VAL A 64 -25.19 -4.23 -17.20
C VAL A 64 -24.57 -5.49 -16.60
N SER A 65 -25.32 -6.17 -15.75
CA SER A 65 -24.94 -7.50 -15.30
C SER A 65 -25.18 -8.48 -16.46
N GLU A 66 -24.13 -9.05 -17.05
CA GLU A 66 -24.31 -10.18 -17.98
C GLU A 66 -24.81 -11.45 -17.23
N ASN A 67 -24.80 -11.46 -15.89
CA ASN A 67 -25.39 -12.53 -15.06
C ASN A 67 -25.86 -12.05 -13.67
N GLY A 68 -26.92 -11.22 -13.63
CA GLY A 68 -27.73 -11.04 -12.43
C GLY A 68 -27.70 -9.63 -11.84
N THR A 69 -28.88 -9.04 -11.80
CA THR A 69 -29.21 -8.05 -10.78
C THR A 69 -29.00 -8.73 -9.43
N TRP A 70 -28.17 -8.14 -8.57
CA TRP A 70 -28.10 -8.57 -7.17
C TRP A 70 -29.52 -8.65 -6.61
N GLY A 71 -29.81 -9.73 -5.89
CA GLY A 71 -31.13 -10.02 -5.35
C GLY A 71 -31.56 -9.03 -4.27
N ILE A 72 -32.53 -9.44 -3.46
CA ILE A 72 -32.91 -8.71 -2.25
C ILE A 72 -31.94 -9.12 -1.14
N GLY A 73 -30.95 -8.28 -0.82
CA GLY A 73 -29.96 -8.53 0.23
C GLY A 73 -28.64 -7.81 -0.01
N ASP A 74 -27.71 -7.89 0.97
CA ASP A 74 -26.32 -7.43 0.79
C ASP A 74 -25.50 -8.56 0.17
N GLU A 75 -25.27 -8.47 -1.13
CA GLU A 75 -24.52 -9.46 -1.90
C GLU A 75 -23.15 -8.91 -2.36
N PHE A 76 -22.74 -7.73 -1.88
CA PHE A 76 -21.50 -7.10 -2.30
C PHE A 76 -20.29 -8.00 -1.94
N PRO A 77 -19.45 -8.43 -2.91
CA PRO A 77 -18.46 -9.48 -2.65
C PRO A 77 -17.49 -9.20 -1.50
N PRO A 78 -16.95 -7.97 -1.32
CA PRO A 78 -16.17 -7.64 -0.13
C PRO A 78 -16.90 -7.90 1.19
N HIS A 79 -18.20 -7.66 1.26
CA HIS A 79 -19.02 -7.91 2.45
C HIS A 79 -19.21 -9.40 2.69
N VAL A 80 -19.54 -10.16 1.65
CA VAL A 80 -19.73 -11.62 1.72
C VAL A 80 -18.44 -12.34 2.13
N MET A 81 -17.30 -11.92 1.59
CA MET A 81 -15.97 -12.46 1.93
C MET A 81 -15.62 -12.31 3.42
N THR A 82 -16.19 -11.30 4.08
CA THR A 82 -15.82 -10.87 5.43
C THR A 82 -16.96 -10.99 6.43
N GLN A 83 -18.11 -11.56 6.04
CA GLN A 83 -19.30 -11.72 6.86
C GLN A 83 -19.94 -10.38 7.33
N VAL A 84 -19.68 -9.29 6.62
CA VAL A 84 -20.35 -8.00 6.89
C VAL A 84 -21.82 -8.07 6.51
N ASP A 85 -22.15 -8.79 5.44
CA ASP A 85 -23.51 -9.09 4.99
C ASP A 85 -24.36 -9.71 6.11
N GLN A 86 -23.77 -10.59 6.92
CA GLN A 86 -24.44 -11.21 8.06
C GLN A 86 -24.74 -10.21 9.19
N LEU A 87 -23.86 -9.24 9.44
CA LEU A 87 -24.10 -8.17 10.41
C LEU A 87 -25.16 -7.18 9.92
N HIS A 88 -25.13 -6.83 8.62
CA HIS A 88 -26.17 -6.03 7.99
C HIS A 88 -27.55 -6.70 8.07
N ALA A 89 -27.62 -8.01 7.86
CA ALA A 89 -28.85 -8.79 8.02
C ALA A 89 -29.41 -8.78 9.46
N LEU A 90 -28.56 -8.56 10.46
CA LEU A 90 -28.93 -8.36 11.86
C LEU A 90 -29.28 -6.90 12.21
N GLY A 91 -29.21 -5.98 11.25
CA GLY A 91 -29.48 -4.56 11.45
C GLY A 91 -28.31 -3.78 12.07
N CYS A 92 -27.11 -4.36 12.12
CA CYS A 92 -25.91 -3.60 12.48
C CYS A 92 -25.53 -2.71 11.31
N SER A 93 -25.30 -1.42 11.56
CA SER A 93 -24.93 -0.42 10.56
C SER A 93 -23.79 0.49 11.03
N GLY A 94 -23.32 0.33 12.26
CA GLY A 94 -22.40 1.25 12.93
C GLY A 94 -23.09 2.46 13.56
N GLU A 95 -24.42 2.41 13.73
CA GLU A 95 -25.19 3.53 14.29
C GLU A 95 -24.61 4.01 15.64
N GLY A 96 -24.47 5.33 15.75
CA GLY A 96 -23.94 5.98 16.94
C GLY A 96 -22.41 5.97 17.05
N ILE A 97 -21.68 5.34 16.12
CA ILE A 97 -20.22 5.35 16.07
C ILE A 97 -19.72 6.51 15.20
N ARG A 98 -18.65 7.19 15.65
CA ARG A 98 -17.99 8.28 14.92
C ARG A 98 -16.63 7.83 14.38
N ILE A 99 -16.40 7.94 13.08
CA ILE A 99 -15.12 7.56 12.45
C ILE A 99 -14.44 8.81 11.87
N GLY A 100 -13.25 9.12 12.38
CA GLY A 100 -12.38 10.17 11.83
C GLY A 100 -11.47 9.60 10.73
N ILE A 101 -11.50 10.20 9.55
CA ILE A 101 -10.72 9.80 8.37
C ILE A 101 -9.67 10.87 8.13
N VAL A 102 -8.39 10.49 8.09
CA VAL A 102 -7.27 11.39 7.74
C VAL A 102 -6.81 11.05 6.32
N ASP A 103 -7.11 11.93 5.35
CA ASP A 103 -6.95 11.63 3.92
C ASP A 103 -6.89 12.90 3.03
N THR A 104 -7.14 12.80 1.72
CA THR A 104 -7.10 13.90 0.73
C THR A 104 -8.27 14.87 0.82
N GLY A 105 -9.23 14.61 1.71
CA GLY A 105 -10.53 15.27 1.75
C GLY A 105 -11.63 14.43 1.12
N VAL A 106 -12.82 15.00 1.00
CA VAL A 106 -14.01 14.28 0.55
C VAL A 106 -14.90 15.16 -0.33
N ASP A 107 -15.34 14.61 -1.46
CA ASP A 107 -16.48 15.15 -2.21
C ASP A 107 -17.78 14.80 -1.46
N TRP A 108 -18.02 15.51 -0.36
CA TRP A 108 -19.22 15.29 0.46
C TRP A 108 -20.53 15.64 -0.27
N LYS A 109 -20.47 16.23 -1.47
CA LYS A 109 -21.65 16.43 -2.34
C LYS A 109 -22.06 15.14 -3.04
N HIS A 110 -21.22 14.10 -3.01
CA HIS A 110 -21.53 12.81 -3.59
C HIS A 110 -22.82 12.23 -2.95
N PRO A 111 -23.87 11.89 -3.73
CA PRO A 111 -25.15 11.43 -3.17
C PRO A 111 -25.04 10.17 -2.32
N ALA A 112 -24.16 9.23 -2.70
CA ALA A 112 -23.89 8.04 -1.89
C ALA A 112 -23.18 8.35 -0.56
N LEU A 113 -22.67 9.58 -0.36
CA LEU A 113 -22.11 10.06 0.90
C LEU A 113 -23.06 11.05 1.62
N GLY A 114 -24.35 11.06 1.27
CA GLY A 114 -25.37 11.91 1.87
C GLY A 114 -25.52 13.29 1.24
N GLY A 115 -24.58 13.73 0.40
CA GLY A 115 -24.70 14.96 -0.38
C GLY A 115 -24.59 16.28 0.41
N CYS A 116 -24.13 16.23 1.67
CA CYS A 116 -23.97 17.41 2.51
C CYS A 116 -22.85 17.24 3.54
N PHE A 117 -22.41 18.36 4.14
CA PHE A 117 -21.38 18.42 5.18
C PHE A 117 -21.86 19.22 6.39
N GLY A 118 -21.55 18.71 7.59
CA GLY A 118 -21.85 19.35 8.87
C GLY A 118 -22.92 18.62 9.68
N GLU A 119 -23.42 19.27 10.74
CA GLU A 119 -24.38 18.68 11.67
C GLU A 119 -25.62 18.12 10.94
N GLY A 120 -25.94 16.84 11.20
CA GLY A 120 -27.05 16.13 10.57
C GLY A 120 -26.73 15.45 9.23
N CYS A 121 -25.52 15.63 8.69
CA CYS A 121 -25.03 14.93 7.50
C CYS A 121 -24.30 13.63 7.86
N LEU A 122 -24.06 12.77 6.86
CA LEU A 122 -23.19 11.59 7.02
C LEU A 122 -21.75 12.03 7.30
N VAL A 123 -21.22 12.94 6.48
CA VAL A 123 -19.95 13.65 6.76
C VAL A 123 -20.27 14.80 7.72
N ALA A 124 -20.25 14.49 9.01
CA ALA A 124 -20.82 15.33 10.05
C ALA A 124 -19.85 16.40 10.59
N TYR A 125 -18.54 16.14 10.52
CA TYR A 125 -17.50 17.01 11.08
C TYR A 125 -16.20 16.86 10.27
N GLY A 126 -15.19 17.68 10.56
CA GLY A 126 -13.92 17.64 9.84
C GLY A 126 -13.16 18.96 9.81
N PHE A 127 -12.08 18.98 9.04
CA PHE A 127 -11.23 20.14 8.81
C PHE A 127 -10.35 19.98 7.58
N ASP A 128 -10.04 21.07 6.90
CA ASP A 128 -8.90 21.17 6.01
C ASP A 128 -7.70 21.73 6.78
N LEU A 129 -6.63 20.95 6.90
CA LEU A 129 -5.42 21.36 7.62
C LEU A 129 -4.43 22.14 6.75
N VAL A 130 -4.58 22.10 5.43
CA VAL A 130 -3.55 22.55 4.49
C VAL A 130 -4.04 23.62 3.51
N GLY A 131 -5.28 23.53 3.06
CA GLY A 131 -5.86 24.35 1.99
C GLY A 131 -5.36 23.93 0.59
N ASP A 132 -6.12 24.29 -0.44
CA ASP A 132 -5.93 23.78 -1.81
C ASP A 132 -4.62 24.20 -2.48
N GLU A 133 -4.07 25.35 -2.10
CA GLU A 133 -2.87 25.97 -2.69
C GLU A 133 -1.56 25.53 -2.01
N TRP A 134 -1.62 24.60 -1.04
CA TRP A 134 -0.43 24.20 -0.30
C TRP A 134 0.48 23.31 -1.15
N ASP A 135 1.73 23.71 -1.38
CA ASP A 135 2.70 22.96 -2.21
C ASP A 135 3.68 22.12 -1.35
N GLY A 136 3.44 22.07 -0.04
CA GLY A 136 4.33 21.45 0.95
C GLY A 136 5.49 22.35 1.40
N LEU A 137 5.75 23.48 0.73
CA LEU A 137 6.84 24.43 1.04
C LEU A 137 6.30 25.77 1.55
N ASN A 138 5.12 26.18 1.06
CA ASN A 138 4.43 27.37 1.51
C ASN A 138 3.68 27.14 2.83
N ILE A 139 3.20 28.24 3.42
CA ILE A 139 2.48 28.20 4.70
C ILE A 139 1.07 27.63 4.43
N PRO A 140 0.64 26.56 5.13
CA PRO A 140 -0.70 26.01 4.97
C PRO A 140 -1.77 27.04 5.37
N LYS A 141 -2.92 26.98 4.68
CA LYS A 141 -4.09 27.85 4.91
C LYS A 141 -5.30 26.99 5.32
N PRO A 142 -5.34 26.53 6.57
CA PRO A 142 -6.40 25.65 7.04
C PRO A 142 -7.77 26.34 7.08
N ASP A 143 -8.83 25.56 6.89
CA ASP A 143 -10.21 26.00 7.04
C ASP A 143 -11.16 24.86 7.46
N GLY A 144 -12.44 25.18 7.70
CA GLY A 144 -13.43 24.25 8.23
C GLY A 144 -14.04 23.28 7.22
N ASN A 145 -13.67 23.34 5.93
CA ASN A 145 -14.31 22.61 4.85
C ASN A 145 -13.34 21.60 4.20
N PRO A 146 -13.42 20.31 4.54
CA PRO A 146 -12.54 19.27 4.00
C PRO A 146 -12.93 18.82 2.58
N TYR A 147 -13.49 19.71 1.76
CA TYR A 147 -13.94 19.39 0.41
C TYR A 147 -12.74 19.06 -0.49
N ASP A 148 -12.93 18.06 -1.36
CA ASP A 148 -11.96 17.61 -2.35
C ASP A 148 -12.67 17.40 -3.68
N ASP A 149 -12.20 18.07 -4.73
CA ASP A 149 -12.64 17.90 -6.11
C ASP A 149 -11.49 17.64 -7.09
N CYS A 150 -10.31 17.27 -6.57
CA CYS A 150 -9.09 17.12 -7.36
C CYS A 150 -8.38 15.77 -7.14
N ASN A 151 -8.34 15.24 -5.91
CA ASN A 151 -7.62 14.00 -5.59
C ASN A 151 -8.55 12.77 -5.59
N GLY A 152 -9.64 12.79 -4.83
CA GLY A 152 -10.68 11.76 -4.81
C GLY A 152 -10.39 10.52 -3.97
N HIS A 153 -9.17 10.34 -3.47
CA HIS A 153 -8.79 9.19 -2.65
C HIS A 153 -9.62 9.09 -1.37
N GLY A 154 -9.73 10.19 -0.61
CA GLY A 154 -10.55 10.22 0.61
C GLY A 154 -12.05 10.07 0.35
N THR A 155 -12.53 10.42 -0.85
CA THR A 155 -13.90 10.12 -1.29
C THR A 155 -14.10 8.62 -1.48
N HIS A 156 -13.13 7.91 -2.05
CA HIS A 156 -13.16 6.45 -2.23
C HIS A 156 -13.12 5.70 -0.89
N VAL A 157 -12.22 6.12 0.00
CA VAL A 157 -12.11 5.64 1.38
C VAL A 157 -13.42 5.85 2.15
N SER A 158 -14.05 7.02 2.02
CA SER A 158 -15.33 7.31 2.69
C SER A 158 -16.47 6.39 2.23
N GLY A 159 -16.53 6.08 0.93
CA GLY A 159 -17.52 5.15 0.38
C GLY A 159 -17.37 3.74 0.90
N MET A 160 -16.13 3.28 1.11
CA MET A 160 -15.86 1.96 1.69
C MET A 160 -16.42 1.83 3.10
N ILE A 161 -16.40 2.93 3.86
CA ILE A 161 -16.92 2.95 5.23
C ILE A 161 -18.44 3.06 5.21
N ALA A 162 -19.00 4.05 4.50
CA ALA A 162 -20.39 4.43 4.74
C ALA A 162 -21.20 4.83 3.50
N ALA A 163 -20.84 4.33 2.30
CA ALA A 163 -21.68 4.55 1.13
C ALA A 163 -23.13 4.11 1.41
N GLN A 164 -24.06 5.02 1.13
CA GLN A 164 -25.49 4.78 1.18
C GLN A 164 -25.93 4.02 -0.09
N THR A 165 -27.17 3.50 -0.08
CA THR A 165 -27.77 2.88 -1.27
C THR A 165 -27.63 3.80 -2.48
N ASN A 166 -27.12 3.25 -3.58
CA ASN A 166 -26.72 4.04 -4.74
C ASN A 166 -26.89 3.26 -6.05
N PRO A 167 -26.78 3.92 -7.23
CA PRO A 167 -26.98 3.30 -8.54
C PRO A 167 -26.03 2.16 -8.89
N MET A 168 -24.90 2.00 -8.18
CA MET A 168 -23.94 0.91 -8.36
C MET A 168 -24.29 -0.33 -7.53
N ASN A 169 -25.35 -0.24 -6.72
CA ASN A 169 -25.90 -1.31 -5.91
C ASN A 169 -24.91 -1.95 -4.91
N PHE A 170 -24.08 -1.12 -4.27
CA PHE A 170 -23.30 -1.48 -3.09
C PHE A 170 -23.60 -0.51 -1.94
N THR A 171 -23.19 -0.86 -0.72
CA THR A 171 -23.14 0.05 0.44
C THR A 171 -21.77 -0.04 1.09
N GLY A 172 -21.43 0.91 1.97
CA GLY A 172 -20.23 0.82 2.80
C GLY A 172 -20.39 -0.24 3.90
N VAL A 173 -19.29 -0.56 4.57
CA VAL A 173 -19.27 -1.56 5.66
C VAL A 173 -20.12 -1.15 6.87
N ALA A 174 -20.23 0.14 7.15
CA ALA A 174 -20.96 0.67 8.29
C ALA A 174 -21.74 1.94 7.87
N PRO A 175 -22.85 1.80 7.13
CA PRO A 175 -23.57 2.93 6.54
C PRO A 175 -24.27 3.86 7.55
N GLY A 176 -24.40 3.46 8.82
CA GLY A 176 -25.05 4.22 9.90
C GLY A 176 -24.10 5.07 10.76
N VAL A 177 -22.80 5.06 10.49
CA VAL A 177 -21.80 5.85 11.24
C VAL A 177 -21.93 7.35 10.95
N GLN A 178 -21.24 8.17 11.74
CA GLN A 178 -20.92 9.56 11.37
C GLN A 178 -19.45 9.66 10.96
N LEU A 179 -19.18 10.24 9.79
CA LEU A 179 -17.83 10.45 9.29
C LEU A 179 -17.31 11.84 9.68
N GLY A 180 -16.05 11.88 10.12
CA GLY A 180 -15.26 13.10 10.25
C GLY A 180 -14.14 13.09 9.22
N MET A 181 -14.00 14.13 8.39
CA MET A 181 -12.91 14.17 7.38
C MET A 181 -11.83 15.20 7.74
N TYR A 182 -10.59 14.76 7.85
CA TYR A 182 -9.41 15.60 8.11
C TYR A 182 -8.50 15.58 6.89
N LYS A 183 -8.63 16.63 6.07
CA LYS A 183 -7.89 16.78 4.82
C LYS A 183 -6.46 17.23 5.11
N VAL A 184 -5.50 16.42 4.67
CA VAL A 184 -4.06 16.64 4.90
C VAL A 184 -3.26 16.77 3.59
N PHE A 185 -3.92 16.63 2.45
CA PHE A 185 -3.35 16.87 1.12
C PHE A 185 -4.10 18.01 0.42
N SER A 186 -3.44 18.65 -0.54
CA SER A 186 -3.99 19.77 -1.30
C SER A 186 -4.20 19.38 -2.76
N CYS A 187 -4.78 20.27 -3.56
CA CYS A 187 -4.84 20.10 -5.01
C CYS A 187 -3.53 20.49 -5.72
N ALA A 188 -2.70 21.30 -5.07
CA ALA A 188 -1.40 21.76 -5.60
C ALA A 188 -0.24 20.80 -5.32
N SER A 189 -0.41 19.83 -4.41
CA SER A 189 0.64 18.90 -3.98
C SER A 189 0.09 17.51 -3.69
N THR A 190 0.82 16.50 -4.13
CA THR A 190 0.57 15.10 -3.75
C THR A 190 1.28 14.72 -2.44
N GLY A 191 1.90 15.67 -1.74
CA GLY A 191 2.65 15.45 -0.52
C GLY A 191 2.02 16.09 0.72
N THR A 192 2.18 15.44 1.87
CA THR A 192 1.88 15.95 3.22
C THR A 192 3.09 15.80 4.15
N THR A 193 2.98 16.24 5.40
CA THR A 193 4.06 16.18 6.39
C THR A 193 3.62 15.57 7.72
N ASP A 194 4.55 14.98 8.46
CA ASP A 194 4.26 14.36 9.77
C ASP A 194 3.67 15.33 10.79
N ASP A 195 4.05 16.61 10.79
CA ASP A 195 3.45 17.61 11.67
C ASP A 195 1.97 17.90 11.34
N VAL A 196 1.60 17.89 10.05
CA VAL A 196 0.20 17.98 9.59
C VAL A 196 -0.56 16.70 9.97
N LEU A 197 0.03 15.53 9.77
CA LEU A 197 -0.58 14.25 10.15
C LEU A 197 -0.81 14.15 11.67
N ILE A 198 0.16 14.56 12.48
CA ILE A 198 0.04 14.62 13.94
C ILE A 198 -1.09 15.57 14.35
N SER A 199 -1.19 16.74 13.70
CA SER A 199 -2.28 17.70 13.95
C SER A 199 -3.65 17.12 13.59
N ALA A 200 -3.76 16.43 12.45
CA ALA A 200 -5.00 15.80 12.01
C ALA A 200 -5.48 14.71 12.98
N PHE A 201 -4.58 13.82 13.40
CA PHE A 201 -4.89 12.79 14.39
C PHE A 201 -5.25 13.37 15.75
N GLY A 202 -4.51 14.39 16.21
CA GLY A 202 -4.81 15.10 17.45
C GLY A 202 -6.19 15.74 17.41
N ARG A 203 -6.54 16.40 16.31
CA ARG A 203 -7.86 17.01 16.13
C ARG A 203 -8.97 15.99 15.99
N ALA A 204 -8.73 14.88 15.28
CA ALA A 204 -9.69 13.78 15.18
C ALA A 204 -10.03 13.18 16.55
N PHE A 205 -9.03 13.05 17.42
CA PHE A 205 -9.21 12.63 18.79
C PHE A 205 -9.99 13.67 19.61
N ASP A 206 -9.57 14.94 19.58
CA ASP A 206 -10.19 16.02 20.34
C ASP A 206 -11.65 16.31 19.91
N ASP A 207 -11.97 16.16 18.62
CA ASP A 207 -13.32 16.27 18.07
C ASP A 207 -14.22 15.08 18.45
N GLY A 208 -13.67 14.05 19.12
CA GLY A 208 -14.39 12.94 19.73
C GLY A 208 -14.71 11.78 18.78
N SER A 209 -13.79 11.45 17.87
CA SER A 209 -13.90 10.24 17.03
C SER A 209 -13.79 8.99 17.91
N ASP A 210 -14.66 7.99 17.67
CA ASP A 210 -14.61 6.68 18.33
C ASP A 210 -13.56 5.77 17.66
N ILE A 211 -13.29 5.97 16.37
CA ILE A 211 -12.26 5.26 15.58
C ILE A 211 -11.55 6.29 14.71
N ILE A 212 -10.23 6.17 14.52
CA ILE A 212 -9.48 6.99 13.56
C ILE A 212 -8.83 6.10 12.51
N THR A 213 -8.98 6.44 11.24
CA THR A 213 -8.42 5.66 10.13
C THR A 213 -7.60 6.55 9.20
N ALA A 214 -6.48 6.02 8.70
CA ALA A 214 -5.65 6.71 7.72
C ALA A 214 -5.08 5.74 6.68
N SER A 215 -5.32 6.06 5.42
CA SER A 215 -4.80 5.33 4.27
C SER A 215 -3.57 6.04 3.71
N ILE A 216 -2.60 6.32 4.59
CA ILE A 216 -1.38 7.10 4.32
C ILE A 216 -0.22 6.39 5.01
N GLY A 217 0.97 6.44 4.42
CA GLY A 217 2.17 5.90 5.05
C GLY A 217 3.42 6.10 4.20
N SER A 218 4.55 5.58 4.67
CA SER A 218 5.82 5.55 3.94
C SER A 218 6.67 4.35 4.35
N LEU A 219 7.56 3.90 3.48
CA LEU A 219 8.52 2.79 3.69
C LEU A 219 9.65 3.11 4.69
N VAL A 220 9.34 3.82 5.76
CA VAL A 220 10.26 4.12 6.85
C VAL A 220 10.03 3.16 8.02
N GLY A 221 8.77 3.03 8.45
CA GLY A 221 8.27 2.06 9.43
C GLY A 221 9.15 1.85 10.66
N TRP A 222 9.35 2.88 11.47
CA TRP A 222 9.92 2.76 12.82
C TRP A 222 8.91 3.25 13.87
N ARG A 223 8.58 2.43 14.86
CA ARG A 223 7.55 2.77 15.86
C ARG A 223 7.89 4.03 16.67
N GLU A 224 9.17 4.39 16.76
CA GLU A 224 9.60 5.60 17.46
C GLU A 224 9.54 6.89 16.62
N SER A 225 9.04 6.81 15.39
CA SER A 225 8.72 7.99 14.57
C SER A 225 7.77 8.94 15.32
N PRO A 226 7.84 10.26 15.06
CA PRO A 226 7.01 11.22 15.77
C PRO A 226 5.51 10.96 15.55
N TRP A 227 5.11 10.59 14.32
CA TRP A 227 3.72 10.27 14.01
C TRP A 227 3.28 8.96 14.67
N GLY A 228 4.05 7.87 14.54
CA GLY A 228 3.75 6.58 15.16
C GLY A 228 3.58 6.66 16.68
N LYS A 229 4.40 7.47 17.36
CA LYS A 229 4.24 7.73 18.80
C LYS A 229 2.93 8.42 19.17
N VAL A 230 2.46 9.37 18.36
CA VAL A 230 1.19 10.07 18.62
C VAL A 230 0.01 9.13 18.41
N VAL A 231 0.01 8.36 17.32
CA VAL A 231 -1.04 7.38 17.04
C VAL A 231 -1.10 6.32 18.15
N SER A 232 0.05 5.81 18.59
CA SER A 232 0.13 4.84 19.70
C SER A 232 -0.45 5.39 21.01
N ARG A 233 -0.27 6.68 21.29
CA ARG A 233 -0.87 7.34 22.47
C ARG A 233 -2.39 7.43 22.35
N ILE A 234 -2.92 7.78 21.18
CA ILE A 234 -4.36 7.82 20.92
C ILE A 234 -4.99 6.44 21.17
N VAL A 235 -4.36 5.37 20.67
CA VAL A 235 -4.78 3.99 20.94
C VAL A 235 -4.78 3.69 22.43
N LYS A 236 -3.75 4.11 23.15
CA LYS A 236 -3.66 3.93 24.61
C LYS A 236 -4.75 4.66 25.39
N GLU A 237 -5.22 5.81 24.90
CA GLU A 237 -6.35 6.57 25.47
C GLU A 237 -7.73 5.98 25.10
N GLY A 238 -7.76 4.87 24.35
CA GLY A 238 -8.97 4.08 24.11
C GLY A 238 -9.63 4.27 22.75
N VAL A 239 -9.01 5.01 21.82
CA VAL A 239 -9.51 5.20 20.45
C VAL A 239 -8.71 4.32 19.49
N PRO A 240 -9.26 3.22 18.95
CA PRO A 240 -8.54 2.38 18.00
C PRO A 240 -8.20 3.14 16.72
N CYS A 241 -6.99 2.88 16.22
CA CYS A 241 -6.49 3.43 14.97
C CYS A 241 -6.22 2.32 13.96
N THR A 242 -6.75 2.46 12.74
CA THR A 242 -6.49 1.57 11.60
C THR A 242 -5.62 2.29 10.58
N LEU A 243 -4.48 1.71 10.23
CA LEU A 243 -3.55 2.28 9.28
C LEU A 243 -3.15 1.27 8.21
N ALA A 244 -2.96 1.76 6.99
CA ALA A 244 -2.60 0.94 5.84
C ALA A 244 -1.24 0.29 6.03
N ALA A 245 -1.15 -1.02 5.76
CA ALA A 245 0.11 -1.72 5.92
C ALA A 245 1.19 -1.28 4.89
N GLY A 246 0.78 -0.69 3.76
CA GLY A 246 1.63 -0.29 2.65
C GLY A 246 1.41 -1.14 1.40
N ASN A 247 1.90 -0.65 0.26
CA ASN A 247 1.71 -1.29 -1.06
C ASN A 247 3.05 -1.73 -1.68
N ASP A 248 4.02 -2.00 -0.83
CA ASP A 248 5.42 -2.23 -1.21
C ASP A 248 5.80 -3.71 -1.09
N GLY A 249 4.82 -4.61 -1.18
CA GLY A 249 5.01 -6.05 -1.01
C GLY A 249 5.99 -6.69 -1.99
N PHE A 250 6.13 -6.08 -3.18
CA PHE A 250 7.10 -6.47 -4.21
C PHE A 250 8.55 -6.24 -3.77
N GLU A 251 8.80 -5.29 -2.86
CA GLU A 251 10.13 -4.95 -2.38
C GLU A 251 10.68 -6.02 -1.42
N GLY A 252 9.84 -6.86 -0.80
CA GLY A 252 10.30 -7.91 0.11
C GLY A 252 9.64 -7.89 1.49
N LEU A 253 10.19 -8.70 2.41
CA LEU A 253 9.92 -8.64 3.86
C LEU A 253 10.47 -7.33 4.46
N PHE A 254 10.03 -6.97 5.67
CA PHE A 254 10.44 -5.74 6.35
C PHE A 254 10.10 -4.47 5.55
N THR A 255 8.83 -4.35 5.16
CA THR A 255 8.24 -3.14 4.58
C THR A 255 7.14 -2.54 5.46
N PRO A 256 7.31 -2.45 6.79
CA PRO A 256 6.32 -1.78 7.63
C PRO A 256 6.14 -0.32 7.18
N SER A 257 4.90 0.14 7.20
CA SER A 257 4.56 1.52 6.91
C SER A 257 4.62 2.34 8.19
N ASP A 258 5.15 3.55 8.09
CA ASP A 258 5.25 4.46 9.22
C ASP A 258 3.89 4.72 9.89
N ALA A 259 3.89 4.75 11.22
CA ALA A 259 2.74 4.81 12.12
C ALA A 259 1.82 3.58 12.13
N ALA A 260 1.74 2.80 11.05
CA ALA A 260 1.01 1.53 11.03
C ALA A 260 1.68 0.47 11.92
N ASP A 261 2.99 0.60 12.12
CA ASP A 261 3.85 -0.17 13.03
C ASP A 261 3.83 0.33 14.49
N GLY A 262 3.02 1.34 14.80
CA GLY A 262 2.87 1.88 16.15
C GLY A 262 2.30 0.88 17.15
N ASP A 263 2.64 1.06 18.43
CA ASP A 263 2.19 0.18 19.52
C ASP A 263 0.65 0.16 19.61
N GLY A 264 0.08 -1.05 19.45
CA GLY A 264 -1.37 -1.28 19.53
C GLY A 264 -2.16 -0.81 18.30
N VAL A 265 -1.51 -0.18 17.32
CA VAL A 265 -2.13 0.21 16.05
C VAL A 265 -2.53 -1.04 15.26
N THR A 266 -3.65 -0.95 14.55
CA THR A 266 -4.09 -2.02 13.67
C THR A 266 -3.59 -1.74 12.26
N ALA A 267 -2.43 -2.31 11.92
CA ALA A 267 -1.92 -2.37 10.56
C ALA A 267 -2.76 -3.34 9.71
N VAL A 268 -3.25 -2.86 8.57
CA VAL A 268 -4.19 -3.58 7.71
C VAL A 268 -3.56 -3.93 6.35
N GLY A 269 -3.39 -5.23 6.10
CA GLY A 269 -3.01 -5.78 4.80
C GLY A 269 -4.19 -5.90 3.83
N SER A 270 -3.92 -6.25 2.58
CA SER A 270 -4.92 -6.36 1.51
C SER A 270 -5.12 -7.80 1.04
N PHE A 271 -6.39 -8.15 0.79
CA PHE A 271 -6.81 -9.32 0.01
C PHE A 271 -7.49 -8.85 -1.27
N ASP A 272 -7.31 -9.60 -2.35
CA ASP A 272 -7.99 -9.31 -3.61
C ASP A 272 -9.44 -9.75 -3.54
N ASN A 273 -10.33 -8.92 -4.07
CA ASN A 273 -11.75 -9.22 -4.19
C ASN A 273 -11.97 -10.48 -5.05
N ILE A 274 -12.90 -11.34 -4.63
CA ILE A 274 -13.30 -12.56 -5.38
C ILE A 274 -14.00 -12.26 -6.70
N VAL A 275 -14.38 -11.00 -6.91
CA VAL A 275 -14.92 -10.48 -8.17
C VAL A 275 -14.13 -9.23 -8.54
N THR A 276 -13.75 -9.11 -9.81
CA THR A 276 -13.16 -7.89 -10.36
C THR A 276 -14.27 -7.06 -11.02
N PRO A 277 -14.63 -5.89 -10.46
CA PRO A 277 -15.53 -4.95 -11.11
C PRO A 277 -14.79 -4.15 -12.17
N TYR A 278 -15.43 -3.94 -13.32
CA TYR A 278 -14.97 -3.07 -14.39
C TYR A 278 -16.03 -2.02 -14.69
N LEU A 279 -15.61 -0.76 -14.73
CA LEU A 279 -16.42 0.35 -15.24
C LEU A 279 -16.03 0.58 -16.70
N LEU A 280 -16.88 0.09 -17.62
CA LEU A 280 -16.58 0.10 -19.04
C LEU A 280 -17.48 1.07 -19.79
N PRO A 281 -16.93 1.90 -20.69
CA PRO A 281 -17.73 2.70 -21.62
C PRO A 281 -18.73 1.86 -22.39
N LYS A 282 -19.93 2.41 -22.58
CA LYS A 282 -20.97 1.81 -23.41
C LYS A 282 -20.83 2.27 -24.86
N GLY A 283 -21.05 1.33 -25.78
CA GLY A 283 -21.29 1.59 -27.19
C GLY A 283 -22.61 0.96 -27.61
N THR A 284 -23.00 1.19 -28.86
CA THR A 284 -24.17 0.52 -29.46
C THR A 284 -23.77 -0.19 -30.73
N TYR A 285 -24.47 -1.27 -31.07
CA TYR A 285 -24.36 -1.89 -32.38
C TYR A 285 -25.74 -2.09 -33.00
N ALA A 286 -25.84 -1.76 -34.28
CA ALA A 286 -27.02 -2.02 -35.09
C ALA A 286 -26.77 -3.25 -35.95
N PHE A 287 -27.74 -4.15 -36.02
CA PHE A 287 -27.64 -5.34 -36.88
C PHE A 287 -28.94 -5.62 -37.61
N SER A 288 -28.81 -6.18 -38.80
CA SER A 288 -29.94 -6.68 -39.60
C SER A 288 -29.60 -8.06 -40.13
N SER A 289 -30.47 -9.04 -39.87
CA SER A 289 -30.33 -10.41 -40.37
C SER A 289 -31.50 -10.79 -41.26
N ARG A 290 -31.35 -11.82 -42.09
CA ARG A 290 -32.49 -12.37 -42.86
C ARG A 290 -33.55 -13.03 -41.96
N ALA A 291 -33.17 -13.45 -40.76
CA ALA A 291 -34.04 -14.13 -39.80
C ALA A 291 -34.90 -13.15 -38.96
N GLU A 292 -34.40 -11.93 -38.71
CA GLU A 292 -35.10 -10.91 -37.92
C GLU A 292 -35.60 -9.77 -38.80
N LYS A 293 -36.92 -9.55 -38.83
CA LYS A 293 -37.54 -8.47 -39.62
C LYS A 293 -37.30 -7.11 -38.95
N GLY A 294 -36.28 -6.38 -39.41
CA GLY A 294 -35.98 -4.99 -39.00
C GLY A 294 -34.53 -4.81 -38.59
N SER A 295 -34.06 -3.55 -38.53
CA SER A 295 -32.77 -3.23 -37.90
C SER A 295 -32.98 -3.26 -36.39
N GLN A 296 -32.21 -4.10 -35.69
CA GLN A 296 -32.14 -4.10 -34.23
C GLN A 296 -31.00 -3.19 -33.77
N THR A 297 -31.09 -2.71 -32.54
CA THR A 297 -30.01 -1.99 -31.87
C THR A 297 -29.85 -2.55 -30.47
N ALA A 298 -28.61 -2.83 -30.09
CA ALA A 298 -28.27 -3.31 -28.77
C ALA A 298 -27.04 -2.56 -28.25
N GLU A 299 -26.88 -2.60 -26.93
CA GLU A 299 -25.74 -2.00 -26.25
C GLU A 299 -24.65 -3.06 -26.05
N PHE A 300 -23.41 -2.60 -25.98
CA PHE A 300 -22.27 -3.41 -25.56
C PHE A 300 -21.31 -2.55 -24.76
N SER A 301 -20.42 -3.19 -24.01
CA SER A 301 -19.39 -2.51 -23.25
C SER A 301 -18.02 -2.87 -23.80
N TRP A 302 -17.08 -1.94 -23.72
CA TRP A 302 -15.75 -2.13 -24.29
C TRP A 302 -14.68 -1.48 -23.41
N LEU A 303 -13.49 -2.07 -23.42
CA LEU A 303 -12.29 -1.54 -22.79
C LEU A 303 -11.46 -0.82 -23.85
N PRO A 304 -11.21 0.50 -23.71
CA PRO A 304 -10.46 1.22 -24.72
C PRO A 304 -8.98 0.82 -24.76
N GLY A 305 -8.44 0.74 -25.98
CA GLY A 305 -7.01 0.52 -26.23
C GLY A 305 -6.25 1.82 -26.49
N LEU A 306 -4.95 1.71 -26.74
CA LEU A 306 -4.07 2.82 -27.11
C LEU A 306 -3.44 2.51 -28.48
N PRO A 307 -3.70 3.30 -29.53
CA PRO A 307 -4.57 4.49 -29.59
C PRO A 307 -6.08 4.19 -29.51
N THR A 308 -6.85 5.13 -28.96
CA THR A 308 -8.31 5.05 -28.80
C THR A 308 -9.04 5.90 -29.84
N ILE A 309 -10.33 5.59 -30.11
CA ILE A 309 -11.19 6.40 -30.98
C ILE A 309 -12.27 7.12 -30.19
N SER A 310 -12.60 8.33 -30.65
CA SER A 310 -13.76 9.09 -30.20
C SER A 310 -14.82 9.10 -31.30
N ASN A 311 -16.05 8.68 -30.99
CA ASN A 311 -17.24 8.90 -31.81
C ASN A 311 -17.14 8.37 -33.27
N ALA A 312 -17.04 7.05 -33.42
CA ALA A 312 -16.97 6.39 -34.73
C ALA A 312 -18.10 5.41 -34.93
N THR A 313 -18.69 5.41 -36.13
CA THR A 313 -19.63 4.36 -36.58
C THR A 313 -19.06 3.67 -37.81
N MET A 314 -18.80 2.37 -37.73
CA MET A 314 -18.16 1.61 -38.81
C MET A 314 -18.75 0.18 -38.88
N PRO A 315 -18.76 -0.43 -40.07
CA PRO A 315 -19.13 -1.83 -40.23
C PRO A 315 -18.11 -2.76 -39.54
N LEU A 316 -18.61 -3.83 -38.91
CA LEU A 316 -17.79 -4.87 -38.32
C LEU A 316 -17.46 -5.97 -39.34
N ARG A 317 -16.20 -6.38 -39.37
CA ARG A 317 -15.75 -7.56 -40.12
C ARG A 317 -14.92 -8.45 -39.22
N ALA A 318 -15.11 -9.77 -39.29
CA ALA A 318 -14.22 -10.72 -38.60
C ALA A 318 -13.20 -11.31 -39.57
N VAL A 319 -12.02 -11.64 -39.06
CA VAL A 319 -11.00 -12.40 -39.82
C VAL A 319 -11.47 -13.84 -40.05
N SER A 320 -12.06 -14.43 -39.02
CA SER A 320 -12.73 -15.73 -39.01
C SER A 320 -14.07 -15.61 -38.28
N ASN A 321 -15.16 -16.16 -38.85
CA ASN A 321 -16.45 -16.25 -38.16
C ASN A 321 -16.51 -17.40 -37.14
N ASN A 322 -15.43 -18.16 -36.99
CA ASN A 322 -15.33 -19.28 -36.05
C ASN A 322 -14.55 -18.88 -34.80
N ASP A 323 -15.23 -18.88 -33.66
CA ASP A 323 -14.69 -18.51 -32.35
C ASP A 323 -13.61 -19.49 -31.86
N SER A 324 -13.57 -20.72 -32.36
CA SER A 324 -12.61 -21.76 -31.96
C SER A 324 -11.20 -21.56 -32.55
N VAL A 325 -10.98 -20.51 -33.36
CA VAL A 325 -9.69 -20.21 -33.98
C VAL A 325 -8.84 -19.30 -33.07
N HIS A 326 -8.06 -19.89 -32.17
CA HIS A 326 -7.19 -19.14 -31.24
C HIS A 326 -6.03 -18.38 -31.95
N GLY A 327 -5.59 -18.88 -33.10
CA GLY A 327 -4.48 -18.32 -33.88
C GLY A 327 -4.87 -17.21 -34.86
N ASP A 328 -6.02 -16.58 -34.67
CA ASP A 328 -6.57 -15.64 -35.65
C ASP A 328 -5.62 -14.44 -35.89
N ALA A 329 -5.43 -14.07 -37.16
CA ALA A 329 -4.44 -13.08 -37.60
C ALA A 329 -2.98 -13.29 -37.11
N CYS A 330 -2.59 -14.48 -36.63
CA CYS A 330 -1.18 -14.75 -36.26
C CYS A 330 -0.27 -14.95 -37.48
N SER A 331 -0.86 -15.29 -38.62
CA SER A 331 -0.21 -15.42 -39.93
C SER A 331 -0.81 -14.41 -40.91
N SER A 332 -0.20 -14.28 -42.09
CA SER A 332 -0.77 -13.53 -43.20
C SER A 332 -2.22 -13.94 -43.47
N LEU A 333 -3.10 -12.97 -43.69
CA LEU A 333 -4.53 -13.21 -43.90
C LEU A 333 -4.79 -14.01 -45.20
N PRO A 334 -5.93 -14.73 -45.30
CA PRO A 334 -6.32 -15.43 -46.52
C PRO A 334 -6.42 -14.50 -47.73
N ILE A 335 -6.07 -15.01 -48.92
CA ILE A 335 -6.17 -14.29 -50.20
C ILE A 335 -7.64 -13.92 -50.45
N GLY A 336 -7.93 -12.63 -50.71
CA GLY A 336 -9.28 -12.11 -51.01
C GLY A 336 -9.93 -11.27 -49.91
N MET A 337 -9.24 -11.00 -48.79
CA MET A 337 -9.60 -9.91 -47.87
C MET A 337 -9.07 -8.56 -48.39
N ASP A 338 -9.45 -8.19 -49.60
CA ASP A 338 -8.91 -7.00 -50.24
C ASP A 338 -9.72 -5.78 -49.78
N ASP A 339 -9.09 -4.91 -48.99
CA ASP A 339 -9.61 -3.67 -48.39
C ASP A 339 -10.34 -3.80 -47.03
N LEU A 340 -9.59 -3.65 -45.93
CA LEU A 340 -10.11 -3.52 -44.55
C LEU A 340 -10.26 -2.04 -44.10
N SER A 341 -9.96 -1.07 -44.96
CA SER A 341 -9.74 0.34 -44.56
C SER A 341 -10.98 1.05 -44.02
N GLY A 342 -12.18 0.59 -44.40
CA GLY A 342 -13.47 1.16 -43.97
C GLY A 342 -14.18 0.40 -42.85
N SER A 343 -13.55 -0.61 -42.23
CA SER A 343 -14.20 -1.50 -41.26
C SER A 343 -13.44 -1.62 -39.95
N ILE A 344 -14.15 -1.94 -38.87
CA ILE A 344 -13.55 -2.43 -37.63
C ILE A 344 -13.32 -3.93 -37.80
N VAL A 345 -12.09 -4.36 -37.55
CA VAL A 345 -11.71 -5.77 -37.69
C VAL A 345 -11.77 -6.46 -36.34
N LEU A 346 -12.72 -7.39 -36.18
CA LEU A 346 -12.86 -8.25 -35.01
C LEU A 346 -11.83 -9.39 -35.06
N VAL A 347 -11.04 -9.54 -34.00
CA VAL A 347 -10.00 -10.57 -33.90
C VAL A 347 -9.88 -11.11 -32.47
N ARG A 348 -9.66 -12.42 -32.33
CA ARG A 348 -9.49 -13.06 -31.01
C ARG A 348 -8.09 -12.80 -30.44
N LEU A 349 -7.99 -12.53 -29.15
CA LEU A 349 -6.71 -12.59 -28.41
C LEU A 349 -6.23 -14.04 -28.26
N GLY A 350 -4.95 -14.24 -27.92
CA GLY A 350 -4.35 -15.58 -27.81
C GLY A 350 -3.61 -16.06 -29.06
N GLY A 351 -2.89 -17.17 -28.96
CA GLY A 351 -2.07 -17.78 -30.02
C GLY A 351 -0.76 -17.03 -30.38
N CYS A 352 -0.78 -15.70 -30.40
CA CYS A 352 0.38 -14.83 -30.60
C CYS A 352 0.13 -13.43 -30.00
N SER A 353 1.15 -12.56 -29.98
CA SER A 353 1.04 -11.23 -29.37
C SER A 353 0.05 -10.32 -30.11
N PRO A 354 -0.64 -9.41 -29.39
CA PRO A 354 -1.54 -8.42 -29.99
C PRO A 354 -0.87 -7.58 -31.09
N SER A 355 0.37 -7.13 -30.87
CA SER A 355 1.14 -6.37 -31.87
C SER A 355 1.38 -7.16 -33.16
N ARG A 356 1.60 -8.48 -33.07
CA ARG A 356 1.77 -9.33 -34.26
C ARG A 356 0.47 -9.44 -35.05
N LYS A 357 -0.67 -9.62 -34.37
CA LYS A 357 -2.00 -9.62 -35.01
C LYS A 357 -2.27 -8.27 -35.67
N ALA A 358 -2.04 -7.18 -34.94
CA ALA A 358 -2.24 -5.82 -35.43
C ALA A 358 -1.39 -5.52 -36.67
N LYS A 359 -0.14 -6.00 -36.71
CA LYS A 359 0.73 -5.82 -37.89
C LYS A 359 0.19 -6.56 -39.12
N ASN A 360 -0.22 -7.82 -38.98
CA ASN A 360 -0.79 -8.58 -40.08
C ASN A 360 -2.11 -7.97 -40.60
N LEU A 361 -2.90 -7.35 -39.71
CA LEU A 361 -4.13 -6.65 -40.07
C LEU A 361 -3.85 -5.31 -40.77
N GLU A 362 -2.87 -4.54 -40.28
CA GLU A 362 -2.39 -3.30 -40.92
C GLU A 362 -1.89 -3.59 -42.34
N ASP A 363 -1.11 -4.65 -42.53
CA ASP A 363 -0.60 -5.05 -43.85
C ASP A 363 -1.72 -5.42 -44.84
N ALA A 364 -2.91 -5.75 -44.33
CA ALA A 364 -4.14 -5.98 -45.09
C ALA A 364 -5.06 -4.74 -45.18
N GLY A 365 -4.58 -3.58 -44.71
CA GLY A 365 -5.25 -2.28 -44.82
C GLY A 365 -6.18 -1.92 -43.66
N ALA A 366 -6.14 -2.65 -42.53
CA ALA A 366 -6.95 -2.30 -41.37
C ALA A 366 -6.42 -1.03 -40.69
N HIS A 367 -7.32 -0.18 -40.20
CA HIS A 367 -7.00 0.98 -39.36
C HIS A 367 -7.66 0.93 -37.97
N ALA A 368 -8.63 0.03 -37.78
CA ALA A 368 -9.38 -0.14 -36.54
C ALA A 368 -9.52 -1.63 -36.20
N ILE A 369 -9.16 -1.99 -34.97
CA ILE A 369 -9.18 -3.37 -34.49
C ILE A 369 -10.03 -3.45 -33.23
N LEU A 370 -10.95 -4.41 -33.21
CA LEU A 370 -11.70 -4.82 -32.02
C LEU A 370 -11.19 -6.20 -31.60
N PHE A 371 -10.43 -6.24 -30.52
CA PHE A 371 -10.01 -7.47 -29.88
C PHE A 371 -11.16 -8.03 -29.05
N PHE A 372 -11.35 -9.34 -29.07
CA PHE A 372 -12.12 -10.01 -28.03
C PHE A 372 -11.23 -10.97 -27.26
N ALA A 373 -11.37 -10.95 -25.94
CA ALA A 373 -10.52 -11.74 -25.05
C ALA A 373 -10.72 -13.25 -25.28
N ASP A 374 -9.63 -14.02 -25.15
CA ASP A 374 -9.67 -15.49 -25.24
C ASP A 374 -10.31 -16.07 -23.96
N THR A 375 -9.83 -15.55 -22.83
CA THR A 375 -10.36 -15.73 -21.47
C THR A 375 -10.38 -14.37 -20.79
N PHE A 376 -11.02 -14.23 -19.63
CA PHE A 376 -10.95 -12.98 -18.88
C PHE A 376 -9.54 -12.64 -18.39
N ASP A 377 -8.62 -13.62 -18.34
CA ASP A 377 -7.23 -13.38 -17.93
C ASP A 377 -6.44 -12.50 -18.92
N ASN A 378 -6.88 -12.41 -20.17
CA ASN A 378 -6.31 -11.51 -21.17
C ASN A 378 -7.26 -10.38 -21.59
N PHE A 379 -8.31 -10.12 -20.79
CA PHE A 379 -9.17 -8.96 -20.97
C PHE A 379 -8.47 -7.71 -20.40
N ASP A 380 -7.66 -7.08 -21.24
CA ASP A 380 -6.83 -5.93 -20.86
C ASP A 380 -6.75 -4.88 -21.98
N THR A 381 -6.31 -3.68 -21.62
CA THR A 381 -6.07 -2.56 -22.54
C THR A 381 -4.89 -2.92 -23.44
N ILE A 382 -5.13 -2.90 -24.76
CA ILE A 382 -4.08 -3.17 -25.75
C ILE A 382 -3.39 -1.86 -26.14
N ASP A 383 -2.12 -1.73 -25.77
CA ASP A 383 -1.26 -0.60 -26.15
C ASP A 383 -0.36 -0.95 -27.34
N LEU A 384 -0.56 -0.24 -28.44
CA LEU A 384 0.22 -0.32 -29.68
C LEU A 384 1.07 0.94 -29.92
N THR A 385 1.07 1.92 -29.00
CA THR A 385 1.72 3.24 -29.16
C THR A 385 3.21 3.13 -29.44
N TYR A 386 3.89 2.16 -28.84
CA TYR A 386 5.32 1.90 -29.03
C TYR A 386 5.63 0.89 -30.14
N SER A 387 4.60 0.44 -30.86
CA SER A 387 4.76 -0.44 -32.00
C SER A 387 4.91 0.40 -33.27
N ALA A 388 5.74 -0.04 -34.23
CA ALA A 388 5.82 0.56 -35.56
C ALA A 388 4.58 0.18 -36.41
N ILE A 389 3.38 0.50 -35.90
CA ILE A 389 2.06 0.10 -36.38
C ILE A 389 1.17 1.36 -36.45
N SER A 390 0.49 1.56 -37.57
CA SER A 390 -0.34 2.73 -37.92
C SER A 390 -1.84 2.47 -37.70
N ILE A 391 -2.17 1.56 -36.77
CA ILE A 391 -3.54 1.33 -36.33
C ILE A 391 -3.97 2.55 -35.50
N ASN A 392 -5.11 3.15 -35.85
CA ASN A 392 -5.60 4.37 -35.22
C ASN A 392 -6.60 4.08 -34.09
N MET A 393 -7.09 2.84 -34.00
CA MET A 393 -8.08 2.45 -33.02
C MET A 393 -7.87 1.00 -32.58
N THR A 394 -7.78 0.80 -31.27
CA THR A 394 -7.93 -0.49 -30.62
C THR A 394 -8.97 -0.44 -29.50
N ALA A 395 -9.69 -1.55 -29.33
CA ALA A 395 -10.61 -1.77 -28.23
C ALA A 395 -10.64 -3.27 -27.90
N THR A 396 -10.92 -3.61 -26.65
CA THR A 396 -11.10 -4.99 -26.18
C THR A 396 -12.53 -5.19 -25.68
N ILE A 397 -13.17 -6.30 -26.05
CA ILE A 397 -14.49 -6.71 -25.55
C ILE A 397 -14.41 -8.08 -24.86
N THR A 398 -15.44 -8.41 -24.10
CA THR A 398 -15.52 -9.68 -23.37
C THR A 398 -15.55 -10.88 -24.33
N PRO A 399 -15.14 -12.08 -23.89
CA PRO A 399 -15.25 -13.28 -24.70
C PRO A 399 -16.69 -13.53 -25.19
N ALA A 400 -17.68 -13.30 -24.32
CA ALA A 400 -19.11 -13.46 -24.64
C ALA A 400 -19.58 -12.48 -25.72
N GLN A 401 -19.19 -11.21 -25.61
CA GLN A 401 -19.54 -10.19 -26.62
C GLN A 401 -18.87 -10.48 -27.97
N GLY A 402 -17.62 -10.98 -27.96
CA GLY A 402 -16.92 -11.43 -29.16
C GLY A 402 -17.64 -12.59 -29.85
N ALA A 403 -18.01 -13.63 -29.10
CA ALA A 403 -18.76 -14.77 -29.61
C ALA A 403 -20.11 -14.34 -30.20
N ARG A 404 -20.82 -13.39 -29.57
CA ARG A 404 -22.07 -12.84 -30.08
C ARG A 404 -21.89 -12.14 -31.44
N PHE A 405 -20.83 -11.36 -31.60
CA PHE A 405 -20.56 -10.72 -32.89
C PHE A 405 -20.20 -11.74 -33.97
N LEU A 406 -19.42 -12.77 -33.66
CA LEU A 406 -19.10 -13.85 -34.60
C LEU A 406 -20.36 -14.61 -35.03
N GLU A 407 -21.26 -14.92 -34.10
CA GLU A 407 -22.55 -15.57 -34.38
C GLU A 407 -23.39 -14.73 -35.36
N LEU A 408 -23.51 -13.42 -35.14
CA LEU A 408 -24.24 -12.52 -36.03
C LEU A 408 -23.62 -12.48 -37.44
N LEU A 409 -22.30 -12.42 -37.53
CA LEU A 409 -21.58 -12.40 -38.81
C LEU A 409 -21.70 -13.75 -39.55
N ASP A 410 -21.69 -14.88 -38.84
CA ASP A 410 -21.90 -16.21 -39.42
C ASP A 410 -23.31 -16.37 -40.02
N GLN A 411 -24.32 -15.77 -39.38
CA GLN A 411 -25.69 -15.70 -39.90
C GLN A 411 -25.86 -14.74 -41.09
N GLY A 412 -24.78 -14.10 -41.54
CA GLY A 412 -24.78 -13.14 -42.64
C GLY A 412 -25.39 -11.78 -42.27
N ALA A 413 -25.48 -11.45 -40.98
CA ALA A 413 -25.97 -10.16 -40.54
C ALA A 413 -24.96 -9.05 -40.91
N GLN A 414 -25.49 -7.87 -41.25
CA GLN A 414 -24.67 -6.66 -41.36
C GLN A 414 -24.65 -5.97 -40.00
N VAL A 415 -23.48 -5.90 -39.36
CA VAL A 415 -23.28 -5.30 -38.04
C VAL A 415 -22.55 -3.97 -38.19
N GLN A 416 -23.13 -2.89 -37.67
CA GLN A 416 -22.49 -1.59 -37.55
C GLN A 416 -22.28 -1.28 -36.07
N ILE A 417 -21.04 -1.00 -35.69
CA ILE A 417 -20.69 -0.62 -34.32
C ILE A 417 -20.55 0.90 -34.26
N THR A 418 -21.14 1.48 -33.22
CA THR A 418 -20.99 2.87 -32.83
C THR A 418 -20.28 2.95 -31.49
N PHE A 419 -19.07 3.49 -31.52
CA PHE A 419 -18.32 3.88 -30.33
C PHE A 419 -18.68 5.31 -29.93
N VAL A 420 -18.85 5.53 -28.64
CA VAL A 420 -18.90 6.87 -28.05
C VAL A 420 -17.53 7.15 -27.45
N ASP A 421 -17.06 8.40 -27.55
CA ASP A 421 -15.86 8.84 -26.85
C ASP A 421 -15.91 8.40 -25.37
N PRO A 422 -14.91 7.66 -24.86
CA PRO A 422 -14.97 7.09 -23.52
C PRO A 422 -14.99 8.14 -22.40
N HIS A 423 -14.61 9.39 -22.66
CA HIS A 423 -14.76 10.50 -21.71
C HIS A 423 -16.19 11.07 -21.68
N HIS A 424 -17.04 10.72 -22.65
CA HIS A 424 -18.42 11.19 -22.79
C HIS A 424 -19.44 10.05 -22.84
N ALA A 425 -18.99 8.80 -22.78
CA ALA A 425 -19.85 7.62 -22.79
C ALA A 425 -20.54 7.42 -21.43
N ASP A 426 -21.74 6.87 -21.46
CA ASP A 426 -22.31 6.21 -20.29
C ASP A 426 -21.46 4.99 -19.95
N PHE A 427 -21.45 4.59 -18.68
CA PHE A 427 -20.65 3.45 -18.21
C PHE A 427 -21.55 2.27 -17.83
N ALA A 428 -20.99 1.08 -17.97
CA ALA A 428 -21.55 -0.17 -17.48
C ALA A 428 -20.63 -0.77 -16.41
N LEU A 429 -21.23 -1.19 -15.30
CA LEU A 429 -20.55 -2.06 -14.33
C LEU A 429 -20.63 -3.50 -14.82
N ILE A 430 -19.47 -4.09 -15.11
CA ILE A 430 -19.32 -5.52 -15.41
C ILE A 430 -18.56 -6.18 -14.27
N GLN A 431 -19.00 -7.36 -13.86
CA GLN A 431 -18.44 -8.09 -12.73
C GLN A 431 -17.98 -9.47 -13.18
N ILE A 432 -16.68 -9.72 -13.00
CA ILE A 432 -16.03 -10.93 -13.48
C ILE A 432 -15.47 -11.69 -12.27
N PRO A 433 -15.75 -13.00 -12.12
CA PRO A 433 -15.12 -13.81 -11.07
C PRO A 433 -13.59 -13.75 -11.16
N ASN A 434 -12.93 -13.42 -10.05
CA ASN A 434 -11.48 -13.38 -9.95
C ASN A 434 -10.97 -14.77 -9.53
N ASN A 435 -10.74 -15.63 -10.52
CA ASN A 435 -10.28 -17.01 -10.29
C ASN A 435 -8.76 -17.12 -10.05
N LEU A 436 -8.01 -16.05 -10.27
CA LEU A 436 -6.55 -16.07 -10.18
C LEU A 436 -6.07 -15.65 -8.78
N THR A 437 -6.51 -14.49 -8.31
CA THR A 437 -6.07 -13.91 -7.03
C THR A 437 -7.19 -13.68 -6.03
N GLY A 438 -8.45 -13.86 -6.43
CA GLY A 438 -9.61 -13.60 -5.60
C GLY A 438 -9.61 -14.37 -4.30
N GLY A 439 -9.76 -13.66 -3.17
CA GLY A 439 -9.73 -14.23 -1.84
C GLY A 439 -8.33 -14.54 -1.29
N PHE A 440 -7.26 -14.25 -2.02
CA PHE A 440 -5.88 -14.36 -1.54
C PHE A 440 -5.31 -13.00 -1.15
N ALA A 441 -4.24 -13.00 -0.34
CA ALA A 441 -3.51 -11.78 -0.02
C ALA A 441 -2.97 -11.13 -1.30
N SER A 442 -3.21 -9.84 -1.47
CA SER A 442 -2.75 -9.08 -2.64
C SER A 442 -1.22 -9.10 -2.72
N THR A 443 -0.66 -9.27 -3.90
CA THR A 443 0.80 -9.36 -4.09
C THR A 443 1.54 -8.08 -3.68
N TYR A 444 0.89 -6.92 -3.86
CA TYR A 444 1.42 -5.63 -3.46
C TYR A 444 1.34 -5.34 -1.97
N THR A 445 0.58 -6.10 -1.16
CA THR A 445 0.45 -5.79 0.28
C THR A 445 1.82 -5.85 0.95
N SER A 446 2.20 -4.80 1.67
CA SER A 446 3.48 -4.77 2.40
C SER A 446 3.55 -5.88 3.45
N TRP A 447 4.79 -6.27 3.76
CA TRP A 447 5.10 -7.42 4.60
C TRP A 447 5.81 -6.98 5.87
N GLY A 448 5.49 -7.64 6.97
CA GLY A 448 6.29 -7.57 8.19
C GLY A 448 7.52 -8.48 8.14
N PRO A 449 8.07 -8.82 9.30
CA PRO A 449 7.83 -8.16 10.60
C PRO A 449 8.22 -6.67 10.57
N THR A 450 7.96 -5.93 11.66
CA THR A 450 8.56 -4.60 11.81
C THR A 450 10.08 -4.71 12.03
N TRP A 451 10.82 -3.59 12.04
CA TRP A 451 12.25 -3.61 12.37
C TRP A 451 12.52 -4.11 13.80
N GLU A 452 11.57 -3.90 14.71
CA GLU A 452 11.57 -4.37 16.09
C GLU A 452 11.10 -5.82 16.24
N LEU A 453 10.79 -6.48 15.11
CA LEU A 453 10.29 -7.86 15.03
C LEU A 453 8.89 -8.05 15.63
N ASP A 454 8.11 -6.98 15.67
CA ASP A 454 6.69 -7.05 16.02
C ASP A 454 5.87 -7.64 14.87
N PHE A 455 4.78 -8.30 15.26
CA PHE A 455 3.85 -8.95 14.34
C PHE A 455 3.14 -7.93 13.43
N TYR A 456 3.31 -8.08 12.11
CA TYR A 456 2.83 -7.13 11.10
C TYR A 456 2.57 -7.83 9.74
N PRO A 457 1.50 -7.48 9.00
CA PRO A 457 0.36 -6.68 9.44
C PRO A 457 -0.45 -7.42 10.51
N THR A 458 -1.40 -6.75 11.15
CA THR A 458 -2.22 -7.39 12.19
C THR A 458 -3.26 -8.33 11.57
N VAL A 459 -4.02 -7.81 10.62
CA VAL A 459 -5.07 -8.51 9.86
C VAL A 459 -5.06 -8.01 8.43
N ALA A 460 -5.83 -8.66 7.55
CA ALA A 460 -6.06 -8.18 6.20
C ALA A 460 -7.55 -8.13 5.85
N ALA A 461 -7.91 -7.25 4.92
CA ALA A 461 -9.28 -7.06 4.46
C ALA A 461 -9.33 -6.86 2.93
N PRO A 462 -10.50 -6.90 2.28
CA PRO A 462 -10.62 -6.63 0.86
C PRO A 462 -10.05 -5.25 0.50
N GLY A 463 -9.00 -5.24 -0.31
CA GLY A 463 -8.31 -4.02 -0.76
C GLY A 463 -7.93 -4.04 -2.24
N GLY A 464 -7.95 -5.19 -2.91
CA GLY A 464 -7.74 -5.31 -4.36
C GLY A 464 -9.05 -5.33 -5.15
N ASN A 465 -9.10 -4.56 -6.25
CA ASN A 465 -10.24 -4.48 -7.17
C ASN A 465 -11.54 -4.03 -6.48
N ILE A 466 -11.48 -2.89 -5.81
CA ILE A 466 -12.55 -2.38 -4.96
C ILE A 466 -13.27 -1.23 -5.65
N LEU A 467 -14.54 -1.46 -5.97
CA LEU A 467 -15.48 -0.44 -6.41
C LEU A 467 -15.92 0.40 -5.21
N SER A 468 -15.78 1.72 -5.30
CA SER A 468 -16.30 2.67 -4.30
C SER A 468 -16.65 4.01 -4.95
N THR A 469 -17.11 4.96 -4.14
CA THR A 469 -17.36 6.35 -4.54
C THR A 469 -16.08 7.03 -5.01
N PHE A 470 -16.21 8.06 -5.82
CA PHE A 470 -15.12 8.89 -6.32
C PHE A 470 -15.65 10.28 -6.64
N LEU A 471 -14.80 11.19 -7.12
CA LEU A 471 -15.20 12.57 -7.38
C LEU A 471 -16.32 12.64 -8.43
N LEU A 472 -17.36 13.43 -8.16
CA LEU A 472 -18.47 13.62 -9.10
C LEU A 472 -18.00 14.17 -10.44
N ASN A 473 -17.04 15.11 -10.42
CA ASN A 473 -16.42 15.68 -11.61
C ASN A 473 -15.49 14.71 -12.35
N GLN A 474 -15.35 13.46 -11.88
CA GLN A 474 -14.62 12.36 -12.52
C GLN A 474 -15.46 11.07 -12.59
N GLY A 475 -16.80 11.19 -12.64
CA GLY A 475 -17.70 10.05 -12.86
C GLY A 475 -18.29 9.42 -11.59
N GLY A 476 -17.94 9.92 -10.40
CA GLY A 476 -18.59 9.57 -9.13
C GLY A 476 -18.22 8.19 -8.56
N TYR A 477 -17.64 7.28 -9.35
CA TYR A 477 -17.22 5.95 -8.87
C TYR A 477 -15.93 5.53 -9.57
N ALA A 478 -15.11 4.74 -8.88
CA ALA A 478 -13.87 4.20 -9.42
C ALA A 478 -13.52 2.85 -8.79
N VAL A 479 -12.64 2.10 -9.46
CA VAL A 479 -12.12 0.81 -8.97
C VAL A 479 -10.63 0.95 -8.66
N PHE A 480 -10.30 0.86 -7.37
CA PHE A 480 -8.92 0.96 -6.87
C PHE A 480 -8.45 -0.34 -6.23
N SER A 481 -7.13 -0.53 -6.26
CA SER A 481 -6.42 -1.57 -5.53
C SER A 481 -5.39 -0.94 -4.60
N GLY A 482 -5.41 -1.31 -3.32
CA GLY A 482 -4.46 -0.89 -2.31
C GLY A 482 -4.86 -1.27 -0.89
N THR A 483 -3.87 -1.35 0.01
CA THR A 483 -4.14 -1.40 1.47
C THR A 483 -4.93 -0.17 1.95
N SER A 484 -4.90 0.93 1.18
CA SER A 484 -5.76 2.10 1.33
C SER A 484 -7.25 1.82 1.30
N MET A 485 -7.70 0.74 0.65
CA MET A 485 -9.11 0.34 0.61
C MET A 485 -9.44 -0.67 1.72
N ALA A 486 -8.49 -1.55 2.04
CA ALA A 486 -8.63 -2.51 3.14
C ALA A 486 -8.70 -1.82 4.52
N THR A 487 -7.94 -0.74 4.72
CA THR A 487 -7.87 -0.01 5.99
C THR A 487 -9.20 0.58 6.45
N PRO A 488 -9.90 1.41 5.63
CA PRO A 488 -11.22 1.92 5.98
C PRO A 488 -12.25 0.79 6.10
N PHE A 489 -12.10 -0.30 5.36
CA PHE A 489 -12.95 -1.48 5.51
C PHE A 489 -12.89 -2.00 6.96
N VAL A 490 -11.69 -2.16 7.52
CA VAL A 490 -11.50 -2.59 8.91
C VAL A 490 -12.04 -1.55 9.90
N ALA A 491 -11.92 -0.25 9.63
CA ALA A 491 -12.55 0.78 10.46
C ALA A 491 -14.08 0.63 10.51
N GLY A 492 -14.72 0.31 9.38
CA GLY A 492 -16.14 -0.04 9.32
C GLY A 492 -16.45 -1.31 10.11
N VAL A 493 -15.64 -2.37 9.97
CA VAL A 493 -15.81 -3.61 10.75
C VAL A 493 -15.71 -3.34 12.25
N TYR A 494 -14.78 -2.49 12.70
CA TYR A 494 -14.72 -2.05 14.09
C TYR A 494 -16.02 -1.38 14.54
N ALA A 495 -16.60 -0.48 13.75
CA ALA A 495 -17.87 0.14 14.10
C ALA A 495 -19.01 -0.89 14.24
N LEU A 496 -19.09 -1.87 13.33
CA LEU A 496 -20.10 -2.93 13.43
C LEU A 496 -19.89 -3.81 14.67
N VAL A 497 -18.64 -4.22 14.95
CA VAL A 497 -18.31 -5.05 16.12
C VAL A 497 -18.57 -4.28 17.42
N MET A 498 -18.21 -3.00 17.49
CA MET A 498 -18.52 -2.14 18.63
C MET A 498 -20.03 -2.04 18.87
N GLN A 499 -20.83 -1.87 17.81
CA GLN A 499 -22.29 -1.82 17.92
C GLN A 499 -22.86 -3.16 18.42
N ALA A 500 -22.44 -4.28 17.82
CA ALA A 500 -22.94 -5.60 18.17
C ALA A 500 -22.59 -6.02 19.61
N ARG A 501 -21.42 -5.60 20.10
CA ARG A 501 -20.95 -5.89 21.47
C ARG A 501 -21.41 -4.86 22.50
N GLY A 502 -21.79 -3.66 22.07
CA GLY A 502 -22.26 -2.58 22.96
C GLY A 502 -21.14 -1.81 23.68
N GLU A 503 -19.91 -1.89 23.19
CA GLU A 503 -18.73 -1.27 23.79
C GLU A 503 -17.87 -0.55 22.74
N LYS A 504 -17.47 0.70 23.03
CA LYS A 504 -16.74 1.56 22.07
C LYS A 504 -15.25 1.73 22.35
N ARG A 505 -14.78 1.50 23.57
CA ARG A 505 -13.42 1.88 24.03
C ARG A 505 -12.61 0.67 24.46
N MET A 506 -12.29 -0.17 23.48
CA MET A 506 -11.63 -1.46 23.71
C MET A 506 -10.62 -1.80 22.58
N PRO A 507 -9.61 -0.94 22.29
CA PRO A 507 -8.74 -1.12 21.11
C PRO A 507 -8.01 -2.46 21.10
N GLN A 508 -7.45 -2.86 22.23
CA GLN A 508 -6.70 -4.12 22.37
C GLN A 508 -7.62 -5.33 22.16
N GLU A 509 -8.83 -5.29 22.74
CA GLU A 509 -9.80 -6.38 22.56
C GLU A 509 -10.26 -6.44 21.11
N LEU A 510 -10.62 -5.32 20.46
CA LEU A 510 -10.98 -5.29 19.03
C LEU A 510 -9.89 -5.87 18.14
N ARG A 511 -8.63 -5.50 18.39
CA ARG A 511 -7.48 -6.03 17.66
C ARG A 511 -7.35 -7.54 17.84
N SER A 512 -7.55 -8.04 19.06
CA SER A 512 -7.52 -9.48 19.36
C SER A 512 -8.74 -10.26 18.83
N LEU A 513 -9.94 -9.67 18.85
CA LEU A 513 -11.17 -10.25 18.31
C LEU A 513 -11.04 -10.47 16.80
N LEU A 514 -10.63 -9.43 16.08
CA LEU A 514 -10.43 -9.52 14.63
C LEU A 514 -9.33 -10.51 14.31
N SER A 515 -8.17 -10.41 14.95
CA SER A 515 -7.05 -11.33 14.68
C SER A 515 -7.43 -12.79 14.95
N SER A 516 -8.01 -13.07 16.13
CA SER A 516 -8.28 -14.46 16.52
C SER A 516 -9.39 -15.13 15.72
N THR A 517 -10.28 -14.37 15.09
CA THR A 517 -11.38 -14.87 14.26
C THR A 517 -11.12 -14.76 12.76
N SER A 518 -10.03 -14.11 12.35
CA SER A 518 -9.63 -13.99 10.95
C SER A 518 -9.33 -15.34 10.32
N LYS A 519 -9.55 -15.42 9.01
CA LYS A 519 -9.32 -16.61 8.20
C LYS A 519 -8.05 -16.47 7.38
N ALA A 520 -7.01 -17.19 7.79
CA ALA A 520 -5.81 -17.37 6.97
C ALA A 520 -6.14 -18.12 5.67
N ASN A 521 -5.46 -17.76 4.58
CA ASN A 521 -5.56 -18.44 3.30
C ASN A 521 -4.21 -18.99 2.84
N PHE A 522 -4.23 -19.82 1.82
CA PHE A 522 -3.05 -20.32 1.15
C PHE A 522 -2.24 -19.21 0.47
N TRP A 523 -0.97 -19.48 0.23
CA TRP A 523 -0.10 -18.56 -0.47
C TRP A 523 -0.41 -18.50 -1.97
N ASN A 524 -0.40 -17.29 -2.52
CA ASN A 524 -0.59 -17.01 -3.94
C ASN A 524 0.37 -15.88 -4.36
N ASP A 525 1.04 -16.03 -5.51
CA ASP A 525 2.04 -15.08 -6.02
C ASP A 525 1.52 -14.16 -7.13
N GLY A 526 0.21 -14.19 -7.39
CA GLY A 526 -0.43 -13.50 -8.50
C GLY A 526 -0.56 -14.35 -9.76
N THR A 527 0.11 -15.50 -9.83
CA THR A 527 0.07 -16.42 -10.98
C THR A 527 -0.57 -17.77 -10.66
N GLY A 528 -0.68 -18.10 -9.37
CA GLY A 528 -1.35 -19.28 -8.86
C GLY A 528 -1.17 -19.45 -7.36
N SER A 529 -1.82 -20.47 -6.79
CA SER A 529 -1.72 -20.79 -5.37
C SER A 529 -1.08 -22.16 -5.14
N ILE A 530 -0.51 -22.34 -3.95
CA ILE A 530 0.01 -23.63 -3.46
C ILE A 530 -0.75 -24.05 -2.20
N GLN A 531 -0.84 -25.35 -1.90
CA GLN A 531 -1.59 -25.85 -0.72
C GLN A 531 -0.83 -25.69 0.62
N THR A 532 -0.28 -24.51 0.87
CA THR A 532 0.40 -24.14 2.12
C THR A 532 -0.10 -22.76 2.55
N LEU A 533 -0.39 -22.56 3.83
CA LEU A 533 -0.81 -21.26 4.35
C LEU A 533 0.23 -20.19 3.99
N GLY A 534 -0.25 -19.03 3.52
CA GLY A 534 0.59 -17.86 3.27
C GLY A 534 1.29 -17.39 4.54
N SER A 535 2.48 -16.83 4.38
CA SER A 535 3.28 -16.33 5.49
C SER A 535 2.47 -15.37 6.36
N THR A 536 2.55 -15.51 7.68
CA THR A 536 1.96 -14.58 8.64
C THR A 536 2.53 -13.17 8.50
N ALA A 537 3.75 -13.03 7.98
CA ALA A 537 4.36 -11.75 7.64
C ALA A 537 3.69 -11.04 6.44
N GLN A 538 2.88 -11.74 5.63
CA GLN A 538 2.11 -11.12 4.53
C GLN A 538 0.67 -10.84 4.92
N GLN A 539 -0.02 -11.87 5.41
CA GLN A 539 -1.48 -11.81 5.62
C GLN A 539 -1.86 -11.49 7.07
N GLY A 540 -0.89 -11.38 7.98
CA GLY A 540 -1.18 -11.26 9.41
C GLY A 540 -1.97 -12.47 9.90
N ALA A 541 -3.07 -12.21 10.60
CA ALA A 541 -4.00 -13.24 11.03
C ALA A 541 -4.90 -13.77 9.89
N GLY A 542 -4.84 -13.17 8.71
CA GLY A 542 -5.68 -13.47 7.56
C GLY A 542 -6.86 -12.51 7.39
N LEU A 543 -7.79 -12.92 6.54
CA LEU A 543 -8.97 -12.14 6.12
C LEU A 543 -9.95 -11.99 7.28
N VAL A 544 -10.28 -10.74 7.63
CA VAL A 544 -11.23 -10.43 8.71
C VAL A 544 -12.59 -11.12 8.53
N GLN A 545 -13.19 -11.59 9.63
CA GLN A 545 -14.52 -12.21 9.68
C GLN A 545 -15.38 -11.45 10.71
N ALA A 546 -16.11 -10.44 10.23
CA ALA A 546 -16.80 -9.44 11.06
C ALA A 546 -17.85 -10.06 11.99
N HIS A 547 -18.69 -10.96 11.47
CA HIS A 547 -19.72 -11.62 12.28
C HIS A 547 -19.11 -12.52 13.36
N HIS A 548 -18.08 -13.31 13.03
CA HIS A 548 -17.34 -14.09 14.04
C HIS A 548 -16.75 -13.18 15.14
N ALA A 549 -16.07 -12.09 14.77
CA ALA A 549 -15.51 -11.14 15.72
C ALA A 549 -16.57 -10.48 16.62
N ALA A 550 -17.77 -10.20 16.07
CA ALA A 550 -18.87 -9.62 16.83
C ALA A 550 -19.41 -10.57 17.92
N PHE A 551 -19.53 -11.86 17.61
CA PHE A 551 -20.26 -12.80 18.46
C PHE A 551 -19.42 -13.83 19.22
N VAL A 552 -18.12 -13.94 18.93
CA VAL A 552 -17.21 -14.84 19.64
C VAL A 552 -17.28 -14.62 21.16
N LYS A 553 -17.29 -15.73 21.89
CA LYS A 553 -17.36 -15.83 23.35
C LYS A 553 -16.08 -16.35 23.98
N THR A 554 -15.23 -17.07 23.24
CA THR A 554 -13.87 -17.38 23.69
C THR A 554 -12.92 -16.25 23.27
N ILE A 555 -12.56 -15.39 24.22
CA ILE A 555 -11.79 -14.18 23.95
C ILE A 555 -10.30 -14.47 24.13
N VAL A 556 -9.54 -14.42 23.04
CA VAL A 556 -8.07 -14.50 23.06
C VAL A 556 -7.49 -13.14 23.43
N GLY A 557 -6.55 -13.10 24.37
CA GLY A 557 -6.00 -11.87 24.93
C GLY A 557 -4.88 -11.21 24.13
N CYS A 558 -4.56 -11.71 22.93
CA CYS A 558 -3.54 -11.13 22.06
C CYS A 558 -3.95 -11.21 20.59
N ALA A 559 -3.34 -10.36 19.76
CA ALA A 559 -3.53 -10.37 18.31
C ALA A 559 -2.49 -11.19 17.55
N GLY A 560 -1.48 -11.72 18.24
CA GLY A 560 -0.37 -12.45 17.63
C GLY A 560 0.81 -12.56 18.59
N VAL A 561 1.79 -13.38 18.22
CA VAL A 561 2.99 -13.65 19.03
C VAL A 561 4.25 -13.50 18.19
N SER A 562 5.18 -12.66 18.65
CA SER A 562 6.52 -12.53 18.06
C SER A 562 7.56 -13.30 18.88
N PHE A 563 8.36 -14.13 18.20
CA PHE A 563 9.48 -14.88 18.79
C PHE A 563 10.84 -14.19 18.62
N ASN A 564 10.87 -12.96 18.10
CA ASN A 564 12.11 -12.19 17.88
C ASN A 564 13.09 -12.94 16.95
N ASP A 565 14.37 -12.60 17.01
CA ASP A 565 15.46 -13.25 16.27
C ASP A 565 16.15 -14.36 17.08
N THR A 566 17.08 -15.10 16.46
CA THR A 566 17.79 -16.21 17.12
C THR A 566 18.61 -15.74 18.33
N ASP A 567 19.14 -14.50 18.30
CA ASP A 567 19.93 -13.96 19.41
C ASP A 567 19.07 -13.61 20.63
N ASN A 568 17.80 -13.25 20.41
CA ASN A 568 16.86 -12.78 21.43
C ASN A 568 15.60 -13.67 21.55
N LEU A 569 15.68 -14.93 21.13
CA LEU A 569 14.59 -15.89 21.17
C LEU A 569 14.11 -16.12 22.61
N PRO A 570 12.86 -15.78 22.96
CA PRO A 570 12.34 -16.06 24.29
C PRO A 570 12.15 -17.57 24.50
N PRO A 571 12.44 -18.11 25.69
CA PRO A 571 12.29 -19.54 25.97
C PRO A 571 10.82 -20.00 25.88
N ASN A 572 9.90 -19.10 26.21
CA ASN A 572 8.47 -19.27 26.01
C ASN A 572 7.78 -17.91 25.90
N VAL A 573 6.64 -17.89 25.22
CA VAL A 573 5.70 -16.77 25.20
C VAL A 573 4.34 -17.28 25.65
N THR A 574 3.62 -16.47 26.43
CA THR A 574 2.30 -16.86 26.95
C THR A 574 1.21 -15.97 26.37
N PHE A 575 0.05 -16.55 26.15
CA PHE A 575 -1.17 -15.81 25.90
C PHE A 575 -2.32 -16.40 26.72
N ALA A 576 -3.26 -15.56 27.12
CA ALA A 576 -4.43 -15.96 27.87
C ALA A 576 -5.66 -16.00 26.96
N PHE A 577 -6.64 -16.83 27.28
CA PHE A 577 -7.97 -16.74 26.71
C PHE A 577 -9.04 -17.00 27.76
N GLN A 578 -10.21 -16.39 27.55
CA GLN A 578 -11.33 -16.38 28.49
C GLN A 578 -12.60 -16.91 27.86
N ASN A 579 -13.32 -17.78 28.56
CA ASN A 579 -14.68 -18.15 28.20
C ASN A 579 -15.67 -17.12 28.74
N THR A 580 -16.33 -16.35 27.88
CA THR A 580 -17.40 -15.40 28.23
C THR A 580 -18.81 -15.93 27.96
N ALA A 581 -18.92 -17.20 27.52
CA ALA A 581 -20.21 -17.87 27.41
C ALA A 581 -20.77 -18.23 28.80
N ASN A 582 -22.06 -18.58 28.84
CA ASN A 582 -22.75 -19.01 30.05
C ASN A 582 -22.67 -20.53 30.31
N LYS A 583 -21.82 -21.24 29.56
CA LYS A 583 -21.61 -22.69 29.63
C LYS A 583 -20.13 -22.97 29.56
N THR A 584 -19.74 -24.13 30.08
CA THR A 584 -18.40 -24.69 29.93
C THR A 584 -18.05 -24.85 28.45
N VAL A 585 -16.82 -24.51 28.08
CA VAL A 585 -16.28 -24.64 26.72
C VAL A 585 -14.98 -25.43 26.80
N ALA A 586 -14.93 -26.58 26.14
CA ALA A 586 -13.70 -27.32 25.89
C ALA A 586 -13.06 -26.85 24.58
N CYS A 587 -11.76 -26.58 24.57
CA CYS A 587 -10.99 -26.18 23.40
C CYS A 587 -9.80 -27.11 23.19
N ASN A 588 -9.60 -27.54 21.94
CA ASN A 588 -8.43 -28.28 21.48
C ASN A 588 -7.45 -27.30 20.82
N ILE A 589 -6.17 -27.45 21.15
CA ILE A 589 -5.11 -26.51 20.79
C ILE A 589 -4.03 -27.26 20.00
N SER A 590 -3.77 -26.77 18.80
CA SER A 590 -2.75 -27.33 17.92
C SER A 590 -1.98 -26.20 17.22
N HIS A 591 -1.09 -26.55 16.29
CA HIS A 591 -0.46 -25.57 15.43
C HIS A 591 -0.49 -26.01 13.97
N VAL A 592 -0.51 -25.03 13.07
CA VAL A 592 -0.38 -25.23 11.62
C VAL A 592 0.70 -24.28 11.10
N PRO A 593 1.78 -24.79 10.47
CA PRO A 593 2.84 -23.94 9.95
C PRO A 593 2.37 -23.17 8.70
N ALA A 594 2.92 -21.97 8.54
CA ALA A 594 2.81 -21.18 7.31
C ALA A 594 4.12 -21.26 6.51
N ILE A 595 4.07 -20.89 5.23
CA ILE A 595 5.26 -20.88 4.38
C ILE A 595 6.29 -19.84 4.87
N GLY A 596 7.56 -20.24 4.91
CA GLY A 596 8.67 -19.39 5.27
C GLY A 596 9.25 -18.65 4.07
N MET A 597 9.83 -17.47 4.33
CA MET A 597 10.36 -16.56 3.29
C MET A 597 11.74 -16.05 3.69
N TYR A 598 12.67 -15.98 2.75
CA TYR A 598 13.95 -15.29 2.96
C TYR A 598 13.78 -13.78 2.82
N ALA A 599 14.35 -13.00 3.74
CA ALA A 599 14.31 -11.55 3.65
C ALA A 599 15.41 -10.99 2.74
N LEU A 600 16.57 -11.65 2.71
CA LEU A 600 17.73 -11.22 1.94
C LEU A 600 18.09 -12.25 0.86
N SER A 601 18.61 -11.74 -0.25
CA SER A 601 19.11 -12.54 -1.35
C SER A 601 20.54 -13.04 -1.09
N SER A 602 20.87 -14.16 -1.73
CA SER A 602 22.20 -14.76 -1.68
C SER A 602 23.31 -13.92 -2.35
N VAL A 603 22.96 -12.83 -3.05
CA VAL A 603 23.91 -11.95 -3.73
C VAL A 603 23.93 -10.61 -3.02
N GLY A 604 25.04 -10.28 -2.35
CA GLY A 604 25.22 -8.99 -1.69
C GLY A 604 24.35 -8.73 -0.45
N GLY A 605 23.45 -9.65 -0.10
CA GLY A 605 22.50 -9.46 1.01
C GLY A 605 21.42 -8.42 0.71
N ALA A 606 21.19 -8.08 -0.57
CA ALA A 606 20.12 -7.18 -0.97
C ALA A 606 18.73 -7.77 -0.62
N PRO A 607 17.69 -6.95 -0.38
CA PRO A 607 16.33 -7.43 -0.16
C PRO A 607 15.88 -8.43 -1.23
N GLU A 608 15.27 -9.54 -0.81
CA GLU A 608 14.66 -10.50 -1.74
C GLU A 608 13.30 -9.96 -2.20
N THR A 609 13.24 -9.54 -3.47
CA THR A 609 12.03 -9.06 -4.14
C THR A 609 11.21 -10.21 -4.73
N MET A 610 10.02 -9.93 -5.26
CA MET A 610 9.17 -10.96 -5.88
C MET A 610 9.73 -11.50 -7.22
N PRO A 611 9.59 -12.81 -7.54
CA PRO A 611 9.01 -13.86 -6.69
C PRO A 611 9.97 -14.29 -5.58
N LYS A 612 9.47 -14.31 -4.35
CA LYS A 612 10.28 -14.57 -3.15
C LYS A 612 10.76 -16.01 -3.11
N ARG A 613 12.00 -16.19 -2.65
CA ARG A 613 12.51 -17.52 -2.30
C ARG A 613 11.83 -18.04 -1.04
N MET A 614 11.02 -19.06 -1.24
CA MET A 614 10.28 -19.74 -0.19
C MET A 614 11.09 -20.90 0.39
N PHE A 615 10.75 -21.29 1.61
CA PHE A 615 11.17 -22.57 2.19
C PHE A 615 10.02 -23.26 2.91
N ALA A 616 10.02 -24.59 2.87
CA ALA A 616 8.97 -25.42 3.47
C ALA A 616 9.29 -25.84 4.92
N ALA A 617 10.51 -25.61 5.39
CA ALA A 617 10.91 -25.97 6.76
C ALA A 617 10.09 -25.17 7.79
N ALA A 618 9.44 -25.89 8.71
CA ALA A 618 8.64 -25.31 9.78
C ALA A 618 9.41 -25.28 11.10
N ALA A 619 9.06 -24.35 11.98
CA ALA A 619 9.54 -24.36 13.35
C ALA A 619 8.88 -25.50 14.14
N GLU A 620 9.61 -26.10 15.09
CA GLU A 620 9.01 -27.04 16.04
C GLU A 620 8.33 -26.24 17.16
N VAL A 621 7.04 -26.48 17.37
CA VAL A 621 6.22 -25.76 18.35
C VAL A 621 5.85 -26.68 19.50
N GLY A 622 6.25 -26.29 20.72
CA GLY A 622 5.82 -26.91 21.97
C GLY A 622 4.69 -26.12 22.62
N LEU A 623 3.65 -26.82 23.06
CA LEU A 623 2.50 -26.24 23.77
C LEU A 623 2.49 -26.76 25.21
N SER A 624 2.18 -25.90 26.18
CA SER A 624 2.02 -26.32 27.58
C SER A 624 0.82 -27.24 27.81
N SER A 625 -0.19 -27.17 26.94
CA SER A 625 -1.34 -28.07 26.88
C SER A 625 -1.86 -28.13 25.45
N ASP A 626 -2.35 -29.29 25.04
CA ASP A 626 -3.07 -29.49 23.77
C ASP A 626 -4.58 -29.33 23.94
N SER A 627 -5.08 -29.17 25.16
CA SER A 627 -6.50 -29.01 25.44
C SER A 627 -6.74 -28.27 26.75
N VAL A 628 -7.86 -27.54 26.81
CA VAL A 628 -8.33 -26.85 28.02
C VAL A 628 -9.85 -26.96 28.09
N GLU A 629 -10.38 -27.15 29.29
CA GLU A 629 -11.80 -27.01 29.59
C GLU A 629 -11.98 -25.77 30.47
N LEU A 630 -12.85 -24.85 30.06
CA LEU A 630 -13.09 -23.57 30.71
C LEU A 630 -14.53 -23.46 31.15
N GLU A 631 -14.77 -23.34 32.45
CA GLU A 631 -16.07 -22.97 32.99
C GLU A 631 -16.47 -21.55 32.57
N ALA A 632 -17.75 -21.21 32.74
CA ALA A 632 -18.25 -19.88 32.41
C ALA A 632 -17.49 -18.79 33.20
N GLY A 633 -16.89 -17.84 32.48
CA GLY A 633 -16.06 -16.77 33.05
C GLY A 633 -14.60 -17.15 33.31
N GLU A 634 -14.24 -18.43 33.18
CA GLU A 634 -12.89 -18.93 33.48
C GLU A 634 -11.86 -18.46 32.43
N ARG A 635 -10.62 -18.29 32.89
CA ARG A 635 -9.46 -17.93 32.08
C ARG A 635 -8.41 -19.03 32.15
N ALA A 636 -7.80 -19.34 31.02
CA ALA A 636 -6.58 -20.15 30.96
C ALA A 636 -5.43 -19.38 30.32
N THR A 637 -4.22 -19.86 30.55
CA THR A 637 -3.00 -19.36 29.94
C THR A 637 -2.27 -20.53 29.28
N ILE A 638 -1.87 -20.34 28.02
CA ILE A 638 -1.07 -21.29 27.27
C ILE A 638 0.30 -20.69 27.04
N SER A 639 1.32 -21.50 27.27
CA SER A 639 2.70 -21.20 26.97
C SER A 639 3.09 -21.90 25.67
N ILE A 640 3.67 -21.14 24.75
CA ILE A 640 4.23 -21.62 23.50
C ILE A 640 5.76 -21.53 23.61
N SER A 641 6.45 -22.61 23.34
CA SER A 641 7.90 -22.64 23.12
C SER A 641 8.18 -22.97 21.67
N LEU A 642 9.23 -22.39 21.10
CA LEU A 642 9.55 -22.57 19.68
C LEU A 642 11.02 -22.92 19.49
N MET A 643 11.30 -23.89 18.63
CA MET A 643 12.63 -24.13 18.09
C MET A 643 12.63 -23.76 16.59
N PRO A 644 13.44 -22.77 16.17
CA PRO A 644 13.52 -22.38 14.76
C PRO A 644 13.94 -23.55 13.87
N PRO A 645 13.61 -23.54 12.56
CA PRO A 645 14.09 -24.57 11.64
C PRO A 645 15.63 -24.63 11.66
N SER A 646 16.20 -25.84 11.60
CA SER A 646 17.66 -26.03 11.74
C SER A 646 18.45 -25.38 10.59
N GLU A 647 19.69 -24.97 10.86
CA GLU A 647 20.60 -24.37 9.85
C GLU A 647 20.90 -25.27 8.64
N ASP A 648 20.78 -26.60 8.80
CA ASP A 648 20.90 -27.55 7.68
C ASP A 648 19.74 -27.44 6.67
N MET A 649 18.64 -26.77 7.06
CA MET A 649 17.44 -26.58 6.24
C MET A 649 17.29 -25.15 5.73
N ILE A 650 17.86 -24.16 6.42
CA ILE A 650 17.72 -22.74 6.09
C ILE A 650 19.00 -21.94 6.32
N TYR A 651 19.25 -20.94 5.46
CA TYR A 651 20.42 -20.08 5.56
C TYR A 651 20.18 -18.88 6.47
N HIS A 652 20.57 -18.95 7.74
CA HIS A 652 20.34 -17.89 8.74
C HIS A 652 20.90 -16.51 8.35
N ALA A 653 21.99 -16.47 7.56
CA ALA A 653 22.57 -15.22 7.06
C ALA A 653 21.61 -14.44 6.13
N LEU A 654 20.60 -15.12 5.57
CA LEU A 654 19.59 -14.52 4.68
C LEU A 654 18.32 -14.07 5.42
N LEU A 655 18.34 -14.11 6.76
CA LEU A 655 17.22 -13.78 7.64
C LEU A 655 15.89 -14.45 7.23
N PRO A 656 15.82 -15.79 7.17
CA PRO A 656 14.57 -16.52 6.99
C PRO A 656 13.54 -16.16 8.06
N VAL A 657 12.38 -15.69 7.61
CA VAL A 657 11.20 -15.44 8.45
C VAL A 657 10.29 -16.66 8.38
N TYR A 658 10.07 -17.29 9.54
CA TYR A 658 9.17 -18.43 9.70
C TYR A 658 7.93 -18.00 10.50
N GLY A 659 6.85 -18.77 10.40
CA GLY A 659 5.62 -18.48 11.14
C GLY A 659 4.57 -19.56 11.00
N GLY A 660 3.42 -19.32 11.60
CA GLY A 660 2.28 -20.23 11.58
C GLY A 660 1.16 -19.73 12.48
N TYR A 661 0.23 -20.63 12.78
CA TYR A 661 -0.95 -20.33 13.58
C TYR A 661 -1.08 -21.37 14.68
N VAL A 662 -1.24 -20.92 15.93
CA VAL A 662 -1.78 -21.77 17.00
C VAL A 662 -3.28 -21.81 16.81
N VAL A 663 -3.84 -22.97 16.48
CA VAL A 663 -5.27 -23.14 16.19
C VAL A 663 -5.98 -23.60 17.46
N ILE A 664 -7.10 -22.97 17.78
CA ILE A 664 -7.90 -23.21 18.98
C ILE A 664 -9.33 -23.52 18.52
N ASN A 665 -9.70 -24.80 18.52
CA ASN A 665 -11.03 -25.25 18.11
C ASN A 665 -11.85 -25.58 19.34
N CYS A 666 -12.95 -24.86 19.54
CA CYS A 666 -13.76 -24.95 20.75
C CYS A 666 -15.11 -25.65 20.50
N SER A 667 -15.60 -26.33 21.53
CA SER A 667 -16.85 -27.11 21.53
C SER A 667 -18.13 -26.31 21.26
N ASN A 668 -18.05 -24.99 21.28
CA ASN A 668 -19.10 -24.05 20.90
C ASN A 668 -19.05 -23.65 19.41
N ASN A 669 -18.32 -24.39 18.57
CA ASN A 669 -18.10 -24.13 17.15
C ASN A 669 -17.36 -22.81 16.87
N GLU A 670 -16.50 -22.38 17.79
CA GLU A 670 -15.57 -21.29 17.56
C GLU A 670 -14.23 -21.86 17.12
N ASP A 671 -13.83 -21.53 15.89
CA ASP A 671 -12.52 -21.84 15.33
C ASP A 671 -11.67 -20.57 15.39
N LEU A 672 -10.70 -20.55 16.29
CA LEU A 672 -9.86 -19.38 16.56
C LEU A 672 -8.40 -19.68 16.22
N SER A 673 -7.62 -18.62 16.03
CA SER A 673 -6.18 -18.77 15.83
C SER A 673 -5.36 -17.67 16.50
N VAL A 674 -4.10 -17.96 16.78
CA VAL A 674 -3.11 -16.97 17.19
C VAL A 674 -1.94 -17.06 16.22
N PRO A 675 -1.76 -16.08 15.32
CA PRO A 675 -0.63 -16.08 14.41
C PRO A 675 0.67 -15.86 15.19
N TYR A 676 1.73 -16.51 14.75
CA TYR A 676 3.08 -16.28 15.27
C TYR A 676 4.10 -16.14 14.14
N LEU A 677 5.19 -15.46 14.44
CA LEU A 677 6.36 -15.37 13.56
C LEU A 677 7.66 -15.24 14.35
N GLY A 678 8.77 -15.51 13.68
CA GLY A 678 10.12 -15.24 14.18
C GLY A 678 11.14 -15.20 13.05
N VAL A 679 12.34 -14.70 13.35
CA VAL A 679 13.44 -14.58 12.39
C VAL A 679 14.54 -15.56 12.78
N ALA A 680 14.86 -16.49 11.88
CA ALA A 680 15.99 -17.39 12.07
C ALA A 680 17.26 -16.70 11.57
N GLY A 681 17.96 -16.01 12.47
CA GLY A 681 19.13 -15.20 12.17
C GLY A 681 19.39 -14.18 13.28
N SER A 682 20.36 -13.29 13.07
CA SER A 682 20.65 -12.19 14.00
C SER A 682 20.42 -10.87 13.30
N MET A 683 19.47 -10.08 13.80
CA MET A 683 19.20 -8.74 13.27
C MET A 683 20.36 -7.79 13.55
N ASN A 684 21.07 -7.98 14.67
CA ASN A 684 22.25 -7.17 15.02
C ASN A 684 23.46 -7.44 14.09
N ARG A 685 23.64 -8.69 13.65
CA ARG A 685 24.71 -9.08 12.71
C ARG A 685 24.30 -9.03 11.23
N ALA A 686 23.04 -8.73 10.93
CA ALA A 686 22.56 -8.64 9.56
C ALA A 686 23.25 -7.50 8.80
N VAL A 687 23.46 -7.68 7.50
CA VAL A 687 24.05 -6.64 6.65
C VAL A 687 23.01 -5.54 6.41
N VAL A 688 23.16 -4.40 7.09
CA VAL A 688 22.30 -3.23 6.95
C VAL A 688 22.80 -2.36 5.81
N LEU A 689 24.11 -2.11 5.75
CA LEU A 689 24.74 -1.30 4.71
C LEU A 689 25.32 -2.23 3.64
N ASP A 690 24.87 -2.09 2.39
CA ASP A 690 25.36 -2.90 1.27
C ASP A 690 26.88 -2.64 1.06
N PRO A 691 27.73 -3.66 1.19
CA PRO A 691 29.18 -3.49 1.04
C PRO A 691 29.65 -3.35 -0.42
N TYR A 692 28.77 -3.60 -1.39
CA TYR A 692 29.07 -3.60 -2.83
C TYR A 692 28.46 -2.41 -3.58
N VAL A 693 27.41 -1.77 -3.03
CA VAL A 693 26.75 -0.60 -3.62
C VAL A 693 26.98 0.63 -2.77
N GLY A 694 28.22 1.13 -2.84
CA GLY A 694 28.65 2.39 -2.26
C GLY A 694 29.41 3.17 -3.32
N PHE A 695 28.69 3.88 -4.20
CA PHE A 695 29.29 4.50 -5.39
C PHE A 695 29.51 6.00 -5.19
N ILE A 696 30.58 6.49 -5.81
CA ILE A 696 30.77 7.90 -6.17
C ILE A 696 30.70 7.93 -7.70
N PRO A 697 29.55 8.22 -8.32
CA PRO A 697 29.51 8.31 -9.77
C PRO A 697 30.42 9.42 -10.26
N GLY A 698 31.45 9.02 -11.02
CA GLY A 698 32.13 9.93 -11.94
C GLY A 698 31.15 10.45 -12.98
N VAL A 699 31.50 11.58 -13.61
CA VAL A 699 30.66 12.40 -14.50
C VAL A 699 30.16 11.67 -15.77
N GLU A 700 30.43 10.36 -15.94
CA GLU A 700 29.93 9.55 -17.06
C GLU A 700 29.62 8.10 -16.61
N SER A 701 28.32 7.79 -16.42
CA SER A 701 27.71 6.47 -16.20
C SER A 701 27.89 5.79 -14.82
N SER A 702 26.87 5.00 -14.46
CA SER A 702 26.59 4.39 -13.16
C SER A 702 27.51 3.23 -12.73
N THR A 703 28.71 3.10 -13.30
CA THR A 703 29.57 1.91 -13.10
C THR A 703 31.04 2.19 -12.82
N VAL A 704 31.45 3.46 -12.65
CA VAL A 704 32.87 3.81 -12.44
C VAL A 704 33.08 4.46 -11.08
N LEU A 705 33.92 3.82 -10.24
CA LEU A 705 34.52 4.41 -9.04
C LEU A 705 35.16 5.76 -9.40
N SER A 706 34.86 6.84 -8.68
CA SER A 706 35.62 8.08 -8.86
C SER A 706 37.12 7.81 -8.73
N ALA A 707 37.90 8.48 -9.60
CA ALA A 707 39.34 8.35 -9.56
C ALA A 707 39.84 8.78 -8.17
N ALA A 708 40.63 7.92 -7.50
CA ALA A 708 41.21 8.27 -6.22
C ALA A 708 41.95 9.63 -6.32
N ASN A 709 41.70 10.51 -5.36
CA ASN A 709 42.24 11.88 -5.32
C ASN A 709 41.67 12.85 -6.36
N GLN A 710 40.44 12.64 -6.85
CA GLN A 710 39.71 13.65 -7.61
C GLN A 710 39.68 14.99 -6.87
N THR A 711 39.82 16.09 -7.59
CA THR A 711 39.66 17.43 -7.04
C THR A 711 38.29 17.96 -7.43
N TYR A 712 37.50 18.32 -6.42
CA TYR A 712 36.23 19.01 -6.57
C TYR A 712 36.48 20.48 -6.26
N THR A 713 36.16 21.34 -7.22
CA THR A 713 36.09 22.79 -7.02
C THR A 713 34.62 23.13 -6.96
N VAL A 714 34.16 23.59 -5.80
CA VAL A 714 32.74 23.86 -5.54
C VAL A 714 32.56 25.33 -5.15
N PRO A 715 31.36 25.90 -5.31
CA PRO A 715 31.04 27.21 -4.72
C PRO A 715 31.37 27.24 -3.23
N TYR A 716 31.75 28.41 -2.71
CA TYR A 716 31.93 28.54 -1.26
C TYR A 716 30.57 28.32 -0.59
N PRO A 717 30.42 27.30 0.27
CA PRO A 717 29.11 26.85 0.71
C PRO A 717 28.42 27.94 1.51
N THR A 718 27.17 28.21 1.14
CA THR A 718 26.25 28.98 1.98
C THR A 718 25.13 28.07 2.44
N ILE A 719 24.60 28.29 3.64
CA ILE A 719 23.56 27.42 4.20
C ILE A 719 22.21 27.58 3.44
N ASN A 720 22.13 28.56 2.52
CA ASN A 720 20.99 28.80 1.63
C ASN A 720 21.09 28.11 0.26
N GLU A 721 22.17 27.40 -0.06
CA GLU A 721 22.30 26.74 -1.36
C GLU A 721 21.39 25.50 -1.45
N THR A 722 20.29 25.65 -2.18
CA THR A 722 19.55 24.50 -2.73
C THR A 722 20.37 23.93 -3.87
N ILE A 723 20.90 22.71 -3.68
CA ILE A 723 21.60 21.97 -4.73
C ILE A 723 20.55 21.50 -5.75
N ASP A 724 20.60 22.04 -6.97
CA ASP A 724 19.80 21.53 -8.09
C ASP A 724 20.34 20.14 -8.51
N LEU A 725 19.44 19.19 -8.80
CA LEU A 725 19.75 17.82 -9.24
C LEU A 725 20.67 17.78 -10.47
N VAL A 726 20.70 18.84 -11.29
CA VAL A 726 21.59 18.96 -12.46
C VAL A 726 23.03 19.37 -12.05
N SER A 727 23.21 20.04 -10.90
CA SER A 727 24.51 20.45 -10.35
C SER A 727 25.18 19.38 -9.47
N TYR A 728 24.49 18.27 -9.26
CA TYR A 728 24.86 17.18 -8.35
C TYR A 728 26.25 16.57 -8.66
N TYR A 729 26.64 16.53 -9.93
CA TYR A 729 27.93 15.96 -10.36
C TYR A 729 29.17 16.84 -10.07
N GLY A 730 28.97 18.09 -9.65
CA GLY A 730 30.06 19.02 -9.32
C GLY A 730 30.61 18.90 -7.89
N TYR A 731 29.86 18.27 -6.99
CA TYR A 731 30.19 18.14 -5.57
C TYR A 731 30.80 16.77 -5.25
N PRO A 732 31.59 16.64 -4.17
CA PRO A 732 31.83 15.34 -3.54
C PRO A 732 30.51 14.74 -3.05
N TRP A 733 30.21 13.51 -3.42
CA TRP A 733 29.00 12.83 -3.01
C TRP A 733 29.20 11.32 -2.90
N ALA A 734 28.26 10.63 -2.27
CA ALA A 734 28.22 9.18 -2.16
C ALA A 734 26.77 8.70 -2.14
N THR A 735 26.49 7.60 -2.83
CA THR A 735 25.27 6.83 -2.66
C THR A 735 25.58 5.61 -1.83
N VAL A 736 24.73 5.30 -0.85
CA VAL A 736 24.75 4.03 -0.14
C VAL A 736 23.41 3.34 -0.26
N ASN A 737 23.44 2.02 -0.41
CA ASN A 737 22.24 1.21 -0.30
C ASN A 737 22.12 0.63 1.11
N LEU A 738 20.96 0.83 1.71
CA LEU A 738 20.55 0.16 2.94
C LEU A 738 19.71 -1.06 2.56
N ASN A 739 20.22 -2.26 2.85
CA ASN A 739 19.49 -3.52 2.65
C ASN A 739 18.38 -3.71 3.69
N LEU A 740 18.58 -3.16 4.89
CA LEU A 740 17.61 -3.11 5.98
C LEU A 740 17.54 -1.68 6.50
N GLY A 741 16.49 -1.34 7.25
CA GLY A 741 16.39 -0.04 7.90
C GLY A 741 17.51 0.17 8.93
N THR A 742 17.83 1.43 9.21
CA THR A 742 18.72 1.80 10.32
C THR A 742 18.10 2.87 11.19
N ARG A 743 18.21 2.68 12.52
CA ARG A 743 17.75 3.68 13.48
C ARG A 743 18.60 4.95 13.43
N MET A 744 19.84 4.86 12.95
CA MET A 744 20.74 6.01 12.82
C MET A 744 21.73 5.83 11.67
N LEU A 745 21.70 6.75 10.72
CA LEU A 745 22.68 6.88 9.63
C LEU A 745 23.56 8.10 9.88
N ARG A 746 24.88 7.90 9.84
CA ARG A 746 25.89 8.94 9.94
C ARG A 746 26.65 9.10 8.63
N ALA A 747 26.92 10.34 8.26
CA ALA A 747 27.90 10.69 7.24
C ALA A 747 28.88 11.68 7.87
N ASP A 748 30.15 11.30 7.99
CA ASP A 748 31.17 12.10 8.65
C ASP A 748 32.33 12.43 7.73
N VAL A 749 32.82 13.67 7.81
CA VAL A 749 33.97 14.13 7.02
C VAL A 749 35.26 13.78 7.76
N VAL A 750 36.11 12.97 7.15
CA VAL A 750 37.39 12.51 7.71
C VAL A 750 38.54 13.27 7.05
N PRO A 751 39.33 14.06 7.79
CA PRO A 751 40.54 14.69 7.25
C PRO A 751 41.63 13.64 7.01
N VAL A 752 42.22 13.65 5.81
CA VAL A 752 43.23 12.65 5.39
C VAL A 752 44.67 13.18 5.50
N MET A 753 44.86 14.48 5.72
CA MET A 753 46.20 15.09 5.86
C MET A 753 46.63 15.24 7.32
N ALA A 754 47.93 15.01 7.58
CA ALA A 754 48.54 15.22 8.90
C ALA A 754 48.50 16.69 9.40
N ASN A 755 48.29 17.66 8.50
CA ASN A 755 48.33 19.09 8.79
C ASN A 755 46.94 19.75 8.70
N TYR A 756 45.86 19.01 8.95
CA TYR A 756 44.51 19.60 9.02
C TYR A 756 44.47 20.69 10.12
N THR A 757 44.07 21.90 9.74
CA THR A 757 44.09 23.09 10.62
C THR A 757 42.76 23.39 11.28
N GLY A 758 41.69 22.66 10.93
CA GLY A 758 40.38 22.83 11.53
C GLY A 758 40.19 22.05 12.84
N THR A 759 39.08 22.32 13.52
CA THR A 759 38.68 21.56 14.72
C THR A 759 38.23 20.15 14.35
N THR A 760 38.70 19.15 15.09
CA THR A 760 38.28 17.75 14.99
C THR A 760 37.61 17.28 16.27
N SER A 761 36.82 16.20 16.16
CA SER A 761 36.27 15.44 17.29
C SER A 761 36.47 13.94 17.05
N VAL A 762 36.27 13.13 18.08
CA VAL A 762 36.32 11.67 17.97
C VAL A 762 34.93 11.10 18.21
N VAL A 763 34.40 10.36 17.25
CA VAL A 763 33.06 9.73 17.32
C VAL A 763 33.15 8.26 16.95
N ASN A 764 32.77 7.38 17.88
CA ASN A 764 32.98 5.92 17.82
C ASN A 764 34.41 5.53 17.37
N GLY A 765 35.42 6.16 17.99
CA GLY A 765 36.84 5.88 17.73
C GLY A 765 37.41 6.45 16.43
N ARG A 766 36.62 7.18 15.64
CA ARG A 766 37.08 7.84 14.40
C ARG A 766 37.27 9.34 14.60
N MET A 767 38.43 9.88 14.19
CA MET A 767 38.67 11.31 14.13
C MET A 767 37.93 11.91 12.93
N ILE A 768 37.06 12.87 13.18
CA ILE A 768 36.24 13.53 12.16
C ILE A 768 36.42 15.04 12.24
N ALA A 769 36.36 15.71 11.09
CA ALA A 769 36.22 17.17 11.01
C ALA A 769 34.84 17.60 11.51
N GLY A 770 33.81 16.79 11.25
CA GLY A 770 32.42 16.95 11.68
C GLY A 770 31.52 16.05 10.82
N SER A 771 30.22 16.04 11.10
CA SER A 771 29.25 15.35 10.25
C SER A 771 28.91 16.19 9.02
N VAL A 772 28.52 15.56 7.91
CA VAL A 772 27.99 16.25 6.73
C VAL A 772 26.71 16.98 7.14
N TRP A 773 26.45 18.16 6.57
CA TRP A 773 25.20 18.90 6.82
C TRP A 773 23.95 18.01 6.66
N GLY A 774 23.06 18.04 7.65
CA GLY A 774 21.86 17.21 7.69
C GLY A 774 22.07 15.78 8.23
N TYR A 775 23.24 15.46 8.80
CA TYR A 775 23.54 14.19 9.47
C TYR A 775 24.04 14.42 10.91
N PRO A 776 23.77 13.50 11.85
CA PRO A 776 23.13 12.18 11.69
C PRO A 776 21.64 12.26 11.37
N GLN A 777 21.12 11.25 10.66
CA GLN A 777 19.69 11.08 10.44
C GLN A 777 19.17 9.86 11.21
N ASP A 778 18.04 10.04 11.90
CA ASP A 778 17.38 8.97 12.66
C ASP A 778 16.29 8.29 11.82
N TYR A 779 16.00 7.02 12.15
CA TYR A 779 14.88 6.21 11.65
C TYR A 779 14.77 6.26 10.11
N ILE A 780 15.77 5.70 9.44
CA ILE A 780 15.84 5.60 7.99
C ILE A 780 15.37 4.21 7.57
N GLY A 781 14.49 4.15 6.58
CA GLY A 781 14.07 2.90 5.95
C GLY A 781 15.19 2.28 5.13
N ARG A 782 14.91 1.14 4.49
CA ARG A 782 15.83 0.56 3.52
C ARG A 782 15.75 1.30 2.17
N GLY A 783 16.74 1.11 1.31
CA GLY A 783 16.82 1.73 -0.02
C GLY A 783 18.07 2.57 -0.23
N SER A 784 18.09 3.32 -1.33
CA SER A 784 19.22 4.17 -1.70
C SER A 784 19.18 5.49 -0.94
N VAL A 785 20.30 5.86 -0.33
CA VAL A 785 20.50 7.14 0.34
C VAL A 785 21.65 7.88 -0.32
N ASP A 786 21.32 9.07 -0.77
CA ASP A 786 22.21 9.98 -1.48
C ASP A 786 22.77 11.04 -0.52
N ILE A 787 24.09 11.17 -0.50
CA ILE A 787 24.83 11.99 0.45
C ILE A 787 25.71 12.95 -0.33
N VAL A 788 25.38 14.25 -0.29
CA VAL A 788 26.18 15.30 -0.92
C VAL A 788 26.94 16.08 0.13
N PHE A 789 28.23 16.33 -0.14
CA PHE A 789 29.06 17.16 0.71
C PHE A 789 29.47 18.46 0.01
N THR A 790 28.88 19.57 0.42
CA THR A 790 29.15 20.91 -0.13
C THR A 790 30.40 21.59 0.44
N GLY A 791 31.09 20.95 1.40
CA GLY A 791 32.07 21.61 2.26
C GLY A 791 31.48 22.08 3.60
N LEU A 792 30.15 22.02 3.74
CA LEU A 792 29.43 22.38 4.97
C LEU A 792 29.28 21.18 5.92
N LEU A 793 29.63 21.39 7.18
CA LEU A 793 29.40 20.44 8.26
C LEU A 793 28.09 20.74 8.98
N ASP A 794 27.54 19.72 9.63
CA ASP A 794 26.59 19.86 10.74
C ASP A 794 27.13 20.88 11.77
N GLY A 795 26.29 21.82 12.21
CA GLY A 795 26.75 22.99 12.96
C GLY A 795 27.06 24.24 12.10
N GLY A 796 26.80 24.20 10.79
CA GLY A 796 26.95 25.33 9.87
C GLY A 796 28.40 25.73 9.58
N ARG A 797 29.36 24.91 9.98
CA ARG A 797 30.80 25.20 9.84
C ARG A 797 31.33 24.70 8.50
N VAL A 798 32.04 25.57 7.78
CA VAL A 798 32.71 25.24 6.53
C VAL A 798 34.09 24.63 6.82
N VAL A 799 34.44 23.50 6.18
CA VAL A 799 35.79 22.93 6.29
C VAL A 799 36.80 23.74 5.46
N PRO A 800 38.08 23.83 5.86
CA PRO A 800 39.10 24.44 5.01
C PRO A 800 39.30 23.66 3.70
N GLU A 801 39.87 24.28 2.67
CA GLU A 801 40.34 23.53 1.51
C GLU A 801 41.34 22.44 1.95
N GLY A 802 41.25 21.25 1.38
CA GLY A 802 42.02 20.13 1.91
C GLY A 802 41.70 18.80 1.25
N LYS A 803 42.19 17.73 1.86
CA LYS A 803 41.95 16.36 1.40
C LYS A 803 41.13 15.62 2.45
N TYR A 804 40.01 15.07 2.00
CA TYR A 804 38.98 14.49 2.83
C TYR A 804 38.53 13.14 2.28
N ALA A 805 37.86 12.37 3.12
CA ALA A 805 37.02 11.24 2.73
C ALA A 805 35.70 11.34 3.51
N LEU A 806 34.63 10.74 2.99
CA LEU A 806 33.37 10.59 3.72
C LEU A 806 33.35 9.20 4.37
N SER A 807 33.10 9.16 5.67
CA SER A 807 32.87 7.96 6.46
C SER A 807 31.37 7.82 6.70
N ILE A 808 30.75 6.85 6.04
CA ILE A 808 29.30 6.62 6.11
C ILE A 808 29.08 5.39 6.99
N ARG A 809 28.23 5.51 8.01
CA ARG A 809 28.01 4.47 9.01
C ARG A 809 26.54 4.34 9.32
N ALA A 810 26.00 3.14 9.18
CA ALA A 810 24.66 2.76 9.59
C ALA A 810 24.73 1.93 10.89
N LEU A 811 23.86 2.25 11.84
CA LEU A 811 23.73 1.46 13.06
C LEU A 811 22.99 0.15 12.74
N SER A 812 23.53 -0.98 13.19
CA SER A 812 22.85 -2.28 13.13
C SER A 812 21.48 -2.23 13.82
N ILE A 813 20.55 -3.08 13.38
CA ILE A 813 19.27 -3.26 14.09
C ILE A 813 19.56 -3.79 15.50
N PHE A 814 18.90 -3.24 16.52
CA PHE A 814 19.20 -3.45 17.95
C PHE A 814 20.62 -3.03 18.40
N GLY A 815 21.38 -2.32 17.58
CA GLY A 815 22.69 -1.79 17.93
C GLY A 815 22.64 -0.63 18.94
N ASP A 816 23.67 -0.56 19.77
CA ASP A 816 23.95 0.54 20.69
C ASP A 816 24.83 1.61 19.98
N PRO A 817 24.35 2.86 19.83
CA PRO A 817 25.08 3.92 19.15
C PRO A 817 26.41 4.27 19.83
N GLU A 818 26.59 3.96 21.12
CA GLU A 818 27.84 4.18 21.84
C GLU A 818 28.88 3.07 21.58
N THR A 819 28.43 1.91 21.10
CA THR A 819 29.29 0.74 20.85
C THR A 819 29.80 0.73 19.41
N SER A 820 31.10 0.93 19.21
CA SER A 820 31.69 1.06 17.87
C SER A 820 31.55 -0.18 16.98
N LEU A 821 31.36 -1.36 17.57
CA LEU A 821 31.19 -2.63 16.83
C LEU A 821 29.79 -2.78 16.21
N ASP A 822 28.80 -2.03 16.70
CA ASP A 822 27.42 -2.09 16.19
C ASP A 822 27.22 -1.21 14.96
N TRP A 823 28.27 -0.53 14.50
CA TRP A 823 28.24 0.32 13.33
C TRP A 823 28.81 -0.40 12.11
N GLN A 824 28.00 -0.54 11.08
CA GLN A 824 28.43 -0.95 9.76
C GLN A 824 28.79 0.29 8.97
N GLY A 825 29.93 0.30 8.28
CA GLY A 825 30.33 1.51 7.60
C GLY A 825 31.33 1.32 6.49
N MET A 826 31.34 2.29 5.61
CA MET A 826 32.27 2.40 4.50
C MET A 826 32.94 3.77 4.52
N THR A 827 34.07 3.87 3.85
CA THR A 827 34.77 5.15 3.66
C THR A 827 35.03 5.35 2.18
N THR A 828 34.68 6.51 1.65
CA THR A 828 34.92 6.86 0.25
C THR A 828 36.41 6.92 -0.06
N ASN A 829 36.76 6.86 -1.34
CA ASN A 829 38.10 7.26 -1.77
C ASN A 829 38.38 8.71 -1.33
N PRO A 830 39.63 9.04 -0.94
CA PRO A 830 39.99 10.41 -0.63
C PRO A 830 39.84 11.33 -1.85
N PHE A 831 39.39 12.55 -1.62
CA PHE A 831 39.25 13.61 -2.61
C PHE A 831 39.83 14.92 -2.10
N TYR A 832 40.18 15.82 -3.01
CA TYR A 832 40.54 17.20 -2.69
C TYR A 832 39.32 18.09 -2.83
N LEU A 833 39.09 18.95 -1.85
CA LEU A 833 38.07 20.00 -1.87
C LEU A 833 38.74 21.36 -2.02
N ARG A 834 38.26 22.15 -2.98
CA ARG A 834 38.63 23.56 -3.19
C ARG A 834 37.36 24.39 -3.34
N TYR A 835 37.45 25.67 -3.00
CA TYR A 835 36.35 26.60 -3.19
C TYR A 835 36.63 27.51 -4.39
N ASP A 836 35.58 27.84 -5.13
CA ASP A 836 35.66 28.82 -6.19
C ASP A 836 36.15 30.16 -5.63
N LYS A 837 37.18 30.71 -6.27
CA LYS A 837 37.73 32.02 -5.96
C LYS A 837 37.00 33.07 -6.79
N THR A 838 35.74 33.33 -6.46
CA THR A 838 34.94 34.38 -7.08
C THR A 838 34.44 35.36 -6.04
#